data_AF-A0A953A677-F1
#
_entry.id   AF-A0A953A677-F1
#
_cell.length_a   1.000
_cell.length_b   1.000
_cell.length_c   1.000
_cell.angle_alpha   90.00
_cell.angle_beta   90.00
_cell.angle_gamma   90.00
#
_symmetry.space_group_name_H-M   'P 1'
#
loop_
_entity.id
_entity.type
_entity.pdbx_description
1 polymer ?
#
loop_
_entity_poly.entity_id
_entity_poly.type
_entity_poly.pdbx_seq_one_letter_code
_entity_poly.pdbx_strand_id
1 'polypeptide(L)'
;MRYRALYITLFTVCLLSVTSITVFGESFLQPPASSFLQPKAVSGLGSGSNVPLSTGTCFTSTLSLGITNSQVLKLQKVLNSSSDTVITQSGIGSKGRESSYFGGLTRQAVIRFQNKYKSEILTPSGLLTGNGIVGPATRKKLNTLCTGTSGNDAPVLSAVTPKTVRVGSTLQIPLKATDANGDRLIYSVTMLPSRAKFDQITKTFIWSPDNTQVGKRTLKFSVTDGRDTTTQSVDITVLSGTLVTILNPQAPLSSAIVSNEPLSVSCVPSKTGATTGDTITWSASVTGGSGEYAYTWSGTDNVSGTSDIVTKIYQTSGVKTASVKVSSSGQSLSSQCSSVTVGAKASGSVDIKINNQDAITVVSGDTANLSWTSSGAVSCFASDSWNGTEPTAGSANLGTLTYSGAYTLTCRDANGVTSTDTANVTVISSSSFGATCGVSRTSASVGDGITWSTQAFGGPSSLYSYQWSGVESLSGSNQTISKTYTTIGMKSATVSITSGSQSIAVDCPTISIQQGQLVLDAPPPPGSFSITSSGNLGGDISPRGVSAVTAGSGKTFTITTNSGYILTDVTVDGASVGNQATYTFNNVTANHTIFVTFTPVVATSPLVATYDSQGLKTLTYRGVTLVDTAADSQEKFFVDGYSIQHASGAVDQVAGTAPTAFNSATNELTLTYSWGKVVTQYVINGDKLTLINKIINQSSTDTIKGISLVPLTIRFPSVPTNVTGNPASVFFNMGSPSISEIKYSSGAAAFVNEDVDNPLNFGLWNIYYYGNTDPTRFTLWVSSLPYRFPNAWPTINRPINPGGTDTYTVSVRFGQPGVSPISLASDIVSRYAASHPFRLSWPDRRPISFMTLSSYNLKTPTNPRAWLVDSQSGTTIDVTTPSGLAAFKQGLLALADSSIAIAKDMNAQGMILWDMEGTEYPPLAYMGDPRELARLAPELNYNNAIDEFFQKWKDAGLKIGLTVRASELVYSNGIPVNQVWPQDEAATLISKIQYAKQRWGVSIIYIDSTDFYDGPAIKKVADAFPEMLLIPENDVTDHHAFSAGYDDVRNNNIGPTDFTYAIYPQAFNIIYPAGVASEHKSELINAVRKGNILMFTGWWNAPENAVDKSIYQQALGIVPQNRFIAAAIGAWKGFGNFISNVTSVVIEALSTI
;
A
#
# COMPACT_ATOMS: atom_id res chain seq x y z
N MET A 1 -23.82 38.56 71.31
CA MET A 1 -24.48 39.21 70.14
C MET A 1 -23.45 39.46 69.05
N ARG A 2 -23.41 38.61 68.02
CA ARG A 2 -22.76 38.77 66.68
C ARG A 2 -22.72 37.39 65.99
N TYR A 3 -23.88 36.75 65.82
CA TYR A 3 -24.04 35.46 65.11
C TYR A 3 -25.39 35.43 64.35
N ARG A 4 -25.75 36.55 63.69
CA ARG A 4 -26.93 36.65 62.81
C ARG A 4 -26.60 36.98 61.35
N ALA A 5 -25.32 36.96 60.95
CA ALA A 5 -24.90 37.18 59.56
C ALA A 5 -24.28 35.96 58.87
N LEU A 6 -24.10 34.82 59.57
CA LEU A 6 -23.54 33.58 58.99
C LEU A 6 -24.61 32.50 58.69
N TYR A 7 -25.88 32.75 59.00
CA TYR A 7 -26.98 31.78 58.88
C TYR A 7 -27.76 31.84 57.56
N ILE A 8 -27.52 32.84 56.69
CA ILE A 8 -28.24 32.99 55.39
C ILE A 8 -27.43 32.45 54.20
N THR A 9 -26.11 32.26 54.31
CA THR A 9 -25.30 31.77 53.18
C THR A 9 -25.19 30.24 53.10
N LEU A 10 -25.56 29.51 54.16
CA LEU A 10 -25.50 28.04 54.21
C LEU A 10 -26.81 27.31 53.80
N PHE A 11 -27.93 28.04 53.62
CA PHE A 11 -29.24 27.43 53.33
C PHE A 11 -29.61 27.35 51.83
N THR A 12 -28.81 27.91 50.91
CA THR A 12 -29.15 27.90 49.46
C THR A 12 -28.37 26.85 48.65
N VAL A 13 -27.38 26.16 49.24
CA VAL A 13 -26.52 25.21 48.50
C VAL A 13 -26.90 23.73 48.73
N CYS A 14 -27.81 23.42 49.66
CA CYS A 14 -28.14 22.01 50.00
C CYS A 14 -29.42 21.45 49.33
N LEU A 15 -30.10 22.19 48.44
CA LEU A 15 -31.42 21.80 47.92
C LEU A 15 -31.48 21.64 46.39
N LEU A 16 -30.45 21.08 45.75
CA LEU A 16 -30.49 20.70 44.33
C LEU A 16 -29.71 19.42 43.96
N SER A 17 -29.48 18.49 44.90
CA SER A 17 -28.81 17.22 44.56
C SER A 17 -29.20 16.03 45.44
N VAL A 18 -30.50 15.73 45.61
CA VAL A 18 -30.96 14.37 45.99
C VAL A 18 -32.37 14.08 45.43
N THR A 19 -32.45 13.60 44.19
CA THR A 19 -33.53 12.78 43.56
C THR A 19 -32.93 12.34 42.21
N SER A 20 -32.69 11.08 41.82
CA SER A 20 -33.42 9.85 42.09
C SER A 20 -32.57 8.62 41.69
N ILE A 21 -32.17 7.76 42.63
CA ILE A 21 -31.94 6.29 42.53
C ILE A 21 -32.08 5.86 43.99
N THR A 22 -33.07 5.10 44.47
CA THR A 22 -33.43 3.72 44.13
C THR A 22 -34.79 3.41 44.78
N VAL A 23 -35.74 2.79 44.06
CA VAL A 23 -36.70 1.86 44.68
C VAL A 23 -36.96 0.78 43.64
N PHE A 24 -36.57 -0.46 43.92
CA PHE A 24 -37.42 -1.64 43.73
C PHE A 24 -36.81 -2.83 44.45
N GLY A 25 -37.58 -3.34 45.41
CA GLY A 25 -37.35 -4.58 46.13
C GLY A 25 -38.71 -5.16 46.54
N GLU A 26 -39.17 -6.09 45.71
CA GLU A 26 -40.02 -7.26 46.00
C GLU A 26 -41.56 -7.20 46.07
N SER A 27 -42.12 -7.95 45.11
CA SER A 27 -43.17 -8.97 45.23
C SER A 27 -44.65 -8.55 45.29
N PHE A 28 -45.43 -8.91 44.25
CA PHE A 28 -46.26 -10.13 44.19
C PHE A 28 -47.19 -10.14 42.93
N LEU A 29 -47.29 -11.32 42.31
CA LEU A 29 -48.39 -11.88 41.48
C LEU A 29 -48.56 -11.46 40.00
N GLN A 30 -48.23 -12.43 39.12
CA GLN A 30 -48.78 -12.75 37.79
C GLN A 30 -50.33 -12.94 37.78
N PRO A 31 -51.00 -13.21 36.64
CA PRO A 31 -50.77 -12.89 35.21
C PRO A 31 -52.08 -12.29 34.56
N PRO A 32 -52.18 -12.03 33.22
CA PRO A 32 -52.64 -13.09 32.29
C PRO A 32 -52.16 -12.96 30.83
N ALA A 33 -52.44 -14.01 30.06
CA ALA A 33 -52.23 -14.15 28.62
C ALA A 33 -53.49 -13.82 27.78
N SER A 34 -53.24 -13.49 26.51
CA SER A 34 -54.00 -13.78 25.26
C SER A 34 -55.47 -13.33 25.09
N SER A 35 -55.76 -12.52 24.06
CA SER A 35 -56.25 -12.99 22.73
C SER A 35 -57.02 -11.90 21.92
N PHE A 36 -56.73 -11.89 20.61
CA PHE A 36 -57.55 -11.58 19.41
C PHE A 36 -58.77 -10.63 19.47
N LEU A 37 -58.83 -9.67 18.52
CA LEU A 37 -59.77 -9.67 17.38
C LEU A 37 -59.57 -8.48 16.42
N GLN A 38 -59.97 -8.73 15.17
CA GLN A 38 -59.74 -8.02 13.90
C GLN A 38 -60.71 -6.85 13.59
N PRO A 39 -60.53 -6.12 12.46
CA PRO A 39 -61.18 -4.84 12.16
C PRO A 39 -62.51 -4.99 11.40
N LYS A 40 -63.35 -3.94 11.40
CA LYS A 40 -64.52 -3.82 10.51
C LYS A 40 -64.65 -2.43 9.89
N ALA A 41 -64.86 -2.45 8.58
CA ALA A 41 -65.02 -1.32 7.66
C ALA A 41 -66.47 -0.80 7.61
N VAL A 42 -66.67 0.44 7.12
CA VAL A 42 -67.76 0.84 6.18
C VAL A 42 -67.29 2.02 5.28
N SER A 43 -67.79 1.96 4.05
CA SER A 43 -67.58 2.67 2.77
C SER A 43 -68.22 4.06 2.55
N GLY A 44 -67.75 4.81 1.53
CA GLY A 44 -68.65 5.44 0.52
C GLY A 44 -68.42 6.89 0.04
N LEU A 45 -67.81 7.02 -1.16
CA LEU A 45 -68.03 7.98 -2.29
C LEU A 45 -68.01 9.54 -2.12
N GLY A 46 -67.15 10.18 -2.93
CA GLY A 46 -67.24 11.59 -3.34
C GLY A 46 -66.09 12.01 -4.27
N SER A 47 -66.41 12.38 -5.52
CA SER A 47 -65.55 12.60 -6.68
C SER A 47 -64.83 13.95 -6.77
N GLY A 48 -63.59 13.91 -7.29
CA GLY A 48 -63.06 14.84 -8.31
C GLY A 48 -62.84 16.31 -7.95
N SER A 49 -61.56 16.74 -7.93
CA SER A 49 -61.06 17.94 -8.64
C SER A 49 -59.53 17.98 -8.59
N ASN A 50 -58.90 18.03 -9.76
CA ASN A 50 -57.47 18.31 -9.94
C ASN A 50 -57.10 19.68 -9.34
N VAL A 51 -55.90 19.77 -8.74
CA VAL A 51 -54.94 20.92 -8.69
C VAL A 51 -54.01 20.76 -7.44
N PRO A 52 -52.70 21.08 -7.54
CA PRO A 52 -51.57 20.27 -8.01
C PRO A 52 -50.82 19.53 -6.87
N LEU A 53 -49.91 18.62 -7.23
CA LEU A 53 -48.94 17.99 -6.30
C LEU A 53 -48.18 19.06 -5.48
N SER A 54 -48.48 19.19 -4.18
CA SER A 54 -47.74 20.08 -3.29
C SER A 54 -46.38 19.48 -2.92
N THR A 55 -45.32 20.07 -3.48
CA THR A 55 -43.96 20.25 -2.94
C THR A 55 -43.37 19.11 -2.10
N GLY A 56 -42.48 18.31 -2.70
CA GLY A 56 -41.74 17.25 -2.01
C GLY A 56 -40.88 17.76 -0.85
N THR A 57 -41.13 17.26 0.35
CA THR A 57 -40.32 17.51 1.55
C THR A 57 -39.03 16.68 1.54
N CYS A 58 -37.88 17.30 1.78
CA CYS A 58 -36.56 16.65 1.77
C CYS A 58 -36.25 15.75 2.99
N PHE A 59 -36.88 16.02 4.13
CA PHE A 59 -36.68 15.33 5.40
C PHE A 59 -38.03 14.90 5.98
N THR A 60 -38.22 13.59 6.16
CA THR A 60 -39.50 13.00 6.59
C THR A 60 -39.41 12.27 7.93
N SER A 61 -38.22 11.84 8.36
CA SER A 61 -38.01 11.05 9.59
C SER A 61 -37.05 11.72 10.57
N THR A 62 -37.18 11.39 11.86
CA THR A 62 -36.25 11.88 12.88
C THR A 62 -34.84 11.32 12.65
N LEU A 63 -33.83 12.19 12.62
CA LEU A 63 -32.42 11.80 12.47
C LEU A 63 -31.65 12.08 13.76
N SER A 64 -30.84 11.13 14.19
CA SER A 64 -30.04 11.20 15.42
C SER A 64 -28.74 10.41 15.27
N LEU A 65 -27.83 10.59 16.23
CA LEU A 65 -26.53 9.91 16.29
C LEU A 65 -26.67 8.40 16.07
N GLY A 66 -25.86 7.85 15.18
CA GLY A 66 -25.80 6.41 14.88
C GLY A 66 -26.62 5.96 13.66
N ILE A 67 -27.51 6.80 13.12
CA ILE A 67 -28.32 6.44 11.94
C ILE A 67 -27.50 6.58 10.65
N THR A 68 -27.65 5.60 9.74
CA THR A 68 -27.08 5.65 8.39
C THR A 68 -28.20 5.61 7.34
N ASN A 69 -28.45 6.71 6.62
CA ASN A 69 -29.38 6.71 5.48
C ASN A 69 -29.17 7.91 4.53
N SER A 70 -29.91 7.93 3.42
CA SER A 70 -29.82 8.99 2.39
C SER A 70 -30.33 10.36 2.87
N GLN A 71 -31.19 10.43 3.89
CA GLN A 71 -31.61 11.70 4.48
C GLN A 71 -30.49 12.34 5.30
N VAL A 72 -29.61 11.55 5.93
CA VAL A 72 -28.42 12.07 6.60
C VAL A 72 -27.46 12.70 5.59
N LEU A 73 -27.27 12.10 4.42
CA LEU A 73 -26.44 12.69 3.37
C LEU A 73 -26.98 14.07 2.92
N LYS A 74 -28.30 14.20 2.76
CA LYS A 74 -28.96 15.49 2.48
C LYS A 74 -28.78 16.48 3.62
N LEU A 75 -28.93 16.02 4.87
CA LEU A 75 -28.73 16.84 6.07
C LEU A 75 -27.32 17.41 6.09
N GLN A 76 -26.31 16.57 5.83
CA GLN A 76 -24.92 17.01 5.83
C GLN A 76 -24.64 18.05 4.74
N LYS A 77 -25.23 17.91 3.56
CA LYS A 77 -25.14 18.92 2.49
C LYS A 77 -25.75 20.25 2.90
N VAL A 78 -26.92 20.23 3.54
CA VAL A 78 -27.57 21.45 4.05
C VAL A 78 -26.73 22.09 5.16
N LEU A 79 -26.19 21.30 6.09
CA LEU A 79 -25.34 21.82 7.18
C LEU A 79 -24.02 22.42 6.66
N ASN A 80 -23.41 21.81 5.62
CA ASN A 80 -22.20 22.32 4.98
C ASN A 80 -22.43 23.50 4.02
N SER A 81 -23.67 23.87 3.75
CA SER A 81 -23.98 25.05 2.93
C SER A 81 -23.73 26.38 3.65
N SER A 82 -23.57 26.35 4.98
CA SER A 82 -23.37 27.51 5.84
C SER A 82 -22.14 27.32 6.72
N SER A 83 -21.26 28.33 6.77
CA SER A 83 -20.05 28.33 7.60
C SER A 83 -20.33 28.07 9.08
N ASP A 84 -21.46 28.57 9.60
CA ASP A 84 -21.84 28.43 11.02
C ASP A 84 -22.24 26.99 11.41
N THR A 85 -22.58 26.17 10.43
CA THR A 85 -23.13 24.82 10.63
C THR A 85 -22.30 23.75 9.94
N VAL A 86 -21.15 24.12 9.37
CA VAL A 86 -20.22 23.19 8.71
C VAL A 86 -19.87 22.04 9.64
N ILE A 87 -19.91 20.82 9.14
CA ILE A 87 -19.68 19.61 9.96
C ILE A 87 -18.21 19.47 10.30
N THR A 88 -17.36 19.58 9.28
CA THR A 88 -15.91 19.58 9.36
C THR A 88 -15.34 20.22 8.09
N GLN A 89 -14.19 20.88 8.19
CA GLN A 89 -13.51 21.50 7.04
C GLN A 89 -12.81 20.47 6.14
N SER A 90 -12.51 19.29 6.67
CA SER A 90 -11.88 18.17 5.94
C SER A 90 -12.29 16.80 6.51
N GLY A 91 -12.04 15.74 5.74
CA GLY A 91 -12.41 14.37 6.12
C GLY A 91 -13.87 14.02 5.83
N ILE A 92 -14.30 12.82 6.28
CA ILE A 92 -15.67 12.32 6.08
C ILE A 92 -16.66 13.28 6.76
N GLY A 93 -17.62 13.80 5.99
CA GLY A 93 -18.59 14.79 6.44
C GLY A 93 -18.32 16.24 6.02
N SER A 94 -17.17 16.54 5.39
CA SER A 94 -16.86 17.87 4.82
C SER A 94 -17.61 18.14 3.51
N LYS A 95 -17.61 19.40 3.03
CA LYS A 95 -18.29 19.80 1.78
C LYS A 95 -17.70 19.03 0.59
N GLY A 96 -18.52 18.24 -0.10
CA GLY A 96 -18.09 17.35 -1.19
C GLY A 96 -17.59 15.97 -0.73
N ARG A 97 -17.55 15.70 0.58
CA ARG A 97 -17.25 14.40 1.20
C ARG A 97 -18.31 14.01 2.24
N GLU A 98 -19.55 14.47 2.07
CA GLU A 98 -20.66 14.13 2.94
C GLU A 98 -20.92 12.62 2.97
N SER A 99 -21.29 12.09 4.12
CA SER A 99 -21.62 10.69 4.32
C SER A 99 -23.10 10.49 4.63
N SER A 100 -23.57 9.26 4.45
CA SER A 100 -24.89 8.84 4.92
C SER A 100 -24.94 8.56 6.42
N TYR A 101 -23.83 8.69 7.16
CA TYR A 101 -23.74 8.34 8.58
C TYR A 101 -23.84 9.56 9.50
N PHE A 102 -24.76 9.52 10.45
CA PHE A 102 -24.97 10.59 11.42
C PHE A 102 -24.02 10.36 12.61
N GLY A 103 -22.79 10.85 12.50
CA GLY A 103 -21.75 10.72 13.52
C GLY A 103 -21.72 11.89 14.53
N GLY A 104 -20.73 11.87 15.42
CA GLY A 104 -20.56 12.90 16.45
C GLY A 104 -20.39 14.31 15.88
N LEU A 105 -19.67 14.46 14.76
CA LEU A 105 -19.49 15.74 14.08
C LEU A 105 -20.80 16.28 13.49
N THR A 106 -21.62 15.40 12.88
CA THR A 106 -22.94 15.75 12.37
C THR A 106 -23.87 16.17 13.50
N ARG A 107 -23.82 15.48 14.65
CA ARG A 107 -24.58 15.88 15.85
C ARG A 107 -24.20 17.29 16.32
N GLN A 108 -22.91 17.60 16.37
CA GLN A 108 -22.44 18.94 16.78
C GLN A 108 -22.87 20.02 15.79
N ALA A 109 -22.84 19.72 14.48
CA ALA A 109 -23.34 20.62 13.45
C ALA A 109 -24.85 20.85 13.56
N VAL A 110 -25.63 19.83 13.90
CA VAL A 110 -27.07 19.98 14.18
C VAL A 110 -27.30 20.84 15.43
N ILE A 111 -26.50 20.69 16.50
CA ILE A 111 -26.60 21.56 17.67
C ILE A 111 -26.34 23.03 17.28
N ARG A 112 -25.31 23.29 16.46
CA ARG A 112 -25.04 24.64 15.94
C ARG A 112 -26.20 25.17 15.09
N PHE A 113 -26.76 24.34 14.22
CA PHE A 113 -27.93 24.69 13.41
C PHE A 113 -29.15 25.03 14.27
N GLN A 114 -29.43 24.24 15.30
CA GLN A 114 -30.54 24.47 16.21
C GLN A 114 -30.37 25.76 17.02
N ASN A 115 -29.16 26.04 17.49
CA ASN A 115 -28.84 27.29 18.18
C ASN A 115 -28.88 28.51 17.24
N LYS A 116 -28.48 28.36 15.97
CA LYS A 116 -28.59 29.41 14.95
C LYS A 116 -30.04 29.81 14.69
N TYR A 117 -30.96 28.85 14.66
CA TYR A 117 -32.40 29.09 14.46
C TYR A 117 -33.22 28.96 15.75
N LYS A 118 -32.67 29.45 16.88
CA LYS A 118 -33.22 29.26 18.23
C LYS A 118 -34.70 29.67 18.37
N SER A 119 -35.09 30.80 17.80
CA SER A 119 -36.47 31.32 17.87
C SER A 119 -37.50 30.41 17.15
N GLU A 120 -37.05 29.68 16.12
CA GLU A 120 -37.92 28.84 15.29
C GLU A 120 -37.90 27.36 15.72
N ILE A 121 -36.79 26.90 16.34
CA ILE A 121 -36.57 25.48 16.67
C ILE A 121 -36.63 25.20 18.17
N LEU A 122 -36.04 26.06 19.02
CA LEU A 122 -35.82 25.78 20.44
C LEU A 122 -36.86 26.47 21.34
N THR A 123 -37.14 27.75 21.10
CA THR A 123 -38.13 28.52 21.87
C THR A 123 -39.52 27.89 21.89
N PRO A 124 -40.08 27.38 20.77
CA PRO A 124 -41.39 26.73 20.77
C PRO A 124 -41.45 25.41 21.55
N SER A 125 -40.30 24.80 21.86
CA SER A 125 -40.19 23.54 22.61
C SER A 125 -39.65 23.74 24.03
N GLY A 126 -39.52 24.99 24.51
CA GLY A 126 -39.01 25.30 25.84
C GLY A 126 -37.53 24.96 26.05
N LEU A 127 -36.76 24.75 24.97
CA LEU A 127 -35.36 24.34 25.06
C LEU A 127 -34.44 25.57 25.06
N LEU A 128 -33.46 25.58 25.98
CA LEU A 128 -32.47 26.66 26.07
C LEU A 128 -31.29 26.47 25.09
N THR A 129 -31.00 25.22 24.72
CA THR A 129 -29.88 24.80 23.86
C THR A 129 -30.26 23.63 22.95
N GLY A 130 -29.57 23.52 21.81
CA GLY A 130 -29.74 22.42 20.87
C GLY A 130 -29.37 21.04 21.45
N ASN A 131 -30.18 20.03 21.16
CA ASN A 131 -30.01 18.65 21.62
C ASN A 131 -29.32 17.73 20.59
N GLY A 132 -29.14 18.20 19.36
CA GLY A 132 -28.48 17.48 18.27
C GLY A 132 -29.35 16.43 17.58
N ILE A 133 -30.66 16.43 17.83
CA ILE A 133 -31.65 15.54 17.20
C ILE A 133 -32.45 16.32 16.17
N VAL A 134 -32.57 15.80 14.95
CA VAL A 134 -33.40 16.40 13.89
C VAL A 134 -34.87 15.99 14.07
N GLY A 135 -35.48 16.54 15.12
CA GLY A 135 -36.90 16.34 15.45
C GLY A 135 -37.85 17.16 14.56
N PRO A 136 -39.17 17.09 14.81
CA PRO A 136 -40.18 17.73 13.96
C PRO A 136 -39.94 19.24 13.70
N ALA A 137 -39.56 20.01 14.73
CA ALA A 137 -39.25 21.43 14.60
C ALA A 137 -38.01 21.70 13.73
N THR A 138 -36.94 20.92 13.91
CA THR A 138 -35.71 21.03 13.09
C THR A 138 -35.97 20.63 11.63
N ARG A 139 -36.76 19.57 11.40
CA ARG A 139 -37.15 19.15 10.03
C ARG A 139 -37.99 20.20 9.32
N LYS A 140 -38.93 20.83 10.03
CA LYS A 140 -39.75 21.91 9.47
C LYS A 140 -38.86 23.01 8.88
N LYS A 141 -37.83 23.44 9.63
CA LYS A 141 -36.87 24.44 9.14
C LYS A 141 -36.02 23.91 7.98
N LEU A 142 -35.46 22.70 8.08
CA LEU A 142 -34.63 22.12 7.02
C LEU A 142 -35.37 21.94 5.69
N ASN A 143 -36.67 21.60 5.73
CA ASN A 143 -37.49 21.46 4.53
C ASN A 143 -37.74 22.78 3.80
N THR A 144 -37.66 23.93 4.49
CA THR A 144 -37.71 25.25 3.83
C THR A 144 -36.44 25.59 3.05
N LEU A 145 -35.34 24.86 3.28
CA LEU A 145 -34.02 25.14 2.70
C LEU A 145 -33.67 24.24 1.51
N CYS A 146 -34.58 23.36 1.08
CA CYS A 146 -34.27 22.25 0.15
C CYS A 146 -35.16 22.18 -1.11
N THR A 147 -35.80 23.29 -1.52
CA THR A 147 -36.67 23.33 -2.71
C THR A 147 -36.00 24.04 -3.91
N GLY A 148 -35.52 23.26 -4.91
CA GLY A 148 -35.06 23.76 -6.24
C GLY A 148 -34.38 22.66 -7.11
N THR A 149 -34.88 22.44 -8.34
CA THR A 149 -34.60 21.33 -9.31
C THR A 149 -33.70 21.69 -10.51
N SER A 150 -32.98 20.72 -11.12
CA SER A 150 -33.11 20.30 -12.56
C SER A 150 -32.10 19.19 -13.05
N GLY A 151 -32.58 18.22 -13.86
CA GLY A 151 -31.94 17.54 -15.04
C GLY A 151 -30.72 16.59 -14.92
N ASN A 152 -30.80 15.36 -15.48
CA ASN A 152 -29.65 14.50 -15.80
C ASN A 152 -29.25 14.68 -17.28
N ASP A 153 -28.01 15.06 -17.58
CA ASP A 153 -27.48 15.06 -18.94
C ASP A 153 -26.54 13.86 -19.11
N ALA A 154 -26.65 13.13 -20.23
CA ALA A 154 -25.82 11.94 -20.44
C ALA A 154 -24.34 12.33 -20.68
N PRO A 155 -23.38 11.53 -20.20
CA PRO A 155 -21.96 11.89 -20.26
C PRO A 155 -21.40 11.76 -21.68
N VAL A 156 -20.57 12.71 -22.11
CA VAL A 156 -19.98 12.72 -23.46
C VAL A 156 -18.52 12.30 -23.40
N LEU A 157 -18.19 11.14 -23.98
CA LEU A 157 -16.81 10.66 -24.12
C LEU A 157 -16.12 11.34 -25.32
N SER A 158 -14.95 11.94 -25.09
CA SER A 158 -14.12 12.50 -26.16
C SER A 158 -13.67 11.39 -27.12
N ALA A 159 -13.65 11.67 -28.42
CA ALA A 159 -13.35 10.68 -29.44
C ALA A 159 -11.95 10.06 -29.26
N VAL A 160 -11.92 8.75 -29.03
CA VAL A 160 -10.74 7.89 -29.03
C VAL A 160 -10.53 7.38 -30.45
N THR A 161 -9.40 7.75 -31.06
CA THR A 161 -9.09 7.39 -32.46
C THR A 161 -8.28 6.09 -32.54
N PRO A 162 -8.35 5.33 -33.65
CA PRO A 162 -7.49 4.18 -33.88
C PRO A 162 -6.00 4.47 -33.68
N LYS A 163 -5.25 3.52 -33.11
CA LYS A 163 -3.82 3.67 -32.80
C LYS A 163 -3.02 2.47 -33.30
N THR A 164 -1.73 2.68 -33.52
CA THR A 164 -0.79 1.60 -33.86
C THR A 164 0.33 1.57 -32.83
N VAL A 165 0.70 0.38 -32.37
CA VAL A 165 1.77 0.16 -31.39
C VAL A 165 2.64 -1.01 -31.84
N ARG A 166 3.95 -0.92 -31.61
CA ARG A 166 4.89 -2.02 -31.93
C ARG A 166 5.10 -2.90 -30.72
N VAL A 167 5.36 -4.17 -30.97
CA VAL A 167 5.78 -5.11 -29.91
C VAL A 167 7.00 -4.56 -29.17
N GLY A 168 6.94 -4.56 -27.85
CA GLY A 168 7.98 -4.03 -26.96
C GLY A 168 7.85 -2.53 -26.63
N SER A 169 6.86 -1.82 -27.19
CA SER A 169 6.52 -0.44 -26.83
C SER A 169 5.24 -0.39 -25.98
N THR A 170 5.10 0.63 -25.14
CA THR A 170 3.90 0.84 -24.31
C THR A 170 3.01 1.92 -24.94
N LEU A 171 1.77 1.56 -25.25
CA LEU A 171 0.72 2.49 -25.68
C LEU A 171 -0.06 3.00 -24.47
N GLN A 172 -0.24 4.31 -24.37
CA GLN A 172 -1.08 4.94 -23.35
C GLN A 172 -2.15 5.82 -24.02
N ILE A 173 -3.42 5.64 -23.63
CA ILE A 173 -4.57 6.40 -24.12
C ILE A 173 -5.32 6.97 -22.91
N PRO A 174 -5.12 8.25 -22.56
CA PRO A 174 -5.92 8.91 -21.54
C PRO A 174 -7.34 9.14 -22.05
N LEU A 175 -8.34 8.82 -21.23
CA LEU A 175 -9.75 9.09 -21.53
C LEU A 175 -10.19 10.41 -20.92
N LYS A 176 -11.00 11.15 -21.68
CA LYS A 176 -11.63 12.39 -21.21
C LYS A 176 -13.10 12.35 -21.60
N ALA A 177 -13.96 12.69 -20.65
CA ALA A 177 -15.38 12.87 -20.86
C ALA A 177 -15.88 14.07 -20.07
N THR A 178 -16.97 14.66 -20.52
CA THR A 178 -17.62 15.82 -19.91
C THR A 178 -19.07 15.51 -19.67
N ASP A 179 -19.61 16.08 -18.59
CA ASP A 179 -21.03 16.05 -18.29
C ASP A 179 -21.53 17.48 -18.15
N ALA A 180 -22.65 17.80 -18.79
CA ALA A 180 -23.14 19.18 -18.85
C ALA A 180 -23.72 19.67 -17.52
N ASN A 181 -24.19 18.76 -16.66
CA ASN A 181 -24.72 19.10 -15.34
C ASN A 181 -23.69 18.86 -14.20
N GLY A 182 -22.51 18.32 -14.54
CA GLY A 182 -21.41 18.08 -13.61
C GLY A 182 -21.52 16.79 -12.79
N ASP A 183 -22.35 15.83 -13.21
CA ASP A 183 -22.49 14.54 -12.54
C ASP A 183 -21.17 13.71 -12.53
N ARG A 184 -21.06 12.81 -11.56
CA ARG A 184 -19.81 12.06 -11.32
C ARG A 184 -19.61 11.00 -12.39
N LEU A 185 -18.57 11.19 -13.20
CA LEU A 185 -18.23 10.27 -14.30
C LEU A 185 -17.31 9.11 -13.90
N ILE A 186 -17.72 7.90 -14.27
CA ILE A 186 -17.04 6.63 -14.05
C ILE A 186 -16.66 6.06 -15.42
N TYR A 187 -15.37 5.78 -15.62
CA TYR A 187 -14.81 5.34 -16.90
C TYR A 187 -14.53 3.85 -16.88
N SER A 188 -14.75 3.17 -18.00
CA SER A 188 -14.41 1.75 -18.14
C SER A 188 -13.94 1.43 -19.56
N VAL A 189 -13.11 0.38 -19.67
CA VAL A 189 -12.65 -0.16 -20.96
C VAL A 189 -12.86 -1.66 -20.93
N THR A 190 -13.51 -2.17 -21.96
CA THR A 190 -13.89 -3.58 -22.09
C THR A 190 -13.27 -4.18 -23.35
N MET A 191 -13.20 -5.51 -23.41
CA MET A 191 -12.45 -6.29 -24.43
C MET A 191 -10.93 -6.07 -24.39
N LEU A 192 -10.36 -5.89 -23.20
CA LEU A 192 -8.92 -5.67 -23.00
C LEU A 192 -8.11 -6.90 -23.48
N PRO A 193 -7.13 -6.73 -24.39
CA PRO A 193 -6.18 -7.77 -24.74
C PRO A 193 -5.20 -8.02 -23.59
N SER A 194 -4.53 -9.18 -23.58
CA SER A 194 -3.54 -9.51 -22.56
C SER A 194 -2.48 -8.40 -22.40
N ARG A 195 -2.05 -8.14 -21.17
CA ARG A 195 -1.12 -7.05 -20.79
C ARG A 195 -1.67 -5.63 -20.97
N ALA A 196 -2.92 -5.47 -21.40
CA ALA A 196 -3.61 -4.18 -21.35
C ALA A 196 -4.31 -3.99 -20.00
N LYS A 197 -4.27 -2.77 -19.45
CA LYS A 197 -4.99 -2.38 -18.24
C LYS A 197 -5.60 -0.99 -18.39
N PHE A 198 -6.63 -0.71 -17.62
CA PHE A 198 -7.18 0.64 -17.48
C PHE A 198 -7.00 1.09 -16.04
N ASP A 199 -6.22 2.14 -15.84
CA ASP A 199 -6.05 2.77 -14.54
C ASP A 199 -7.22 3.73 -14.31
N GLN A 200 -8.09 3.40 -13.36
CA GLN A 200 -9.27 4.20 -13.04
C GLN A 200 -8.96 5.51 -12.32
N ILE A 201 -7.78 5.63 -11.68
CA ILE A 201 -7.36 6.84 -10.97
C ILE A 201 -6.85 7.86 -11.99
N THR A 202 -5.96 7.43 -12.88
CA THR A 202 -5.40 8.28 -13.95
C THR A 202 -6.27 8.33 -15.20
N LYS A 203 -7.37 7.56 -15.23
CA LYS A 203 -8.31 7.41 -16.36
C LYS A 203 -7.61 7.06 -17.66
N THR A 204 -6.55 6.25 -17.60
CA THR A 204 -5.67 5.98 -18.73
C THR A 204 -5.61 4.49 -19.05
N PHE A 205 -5.88 4.15 -20.31
CA PHE A 205 -5.64 2.82 -20.86
C PHE A 205 -4.16 2.66 -21.17
N ILE A 206 -3.55 1.55 -20.75
CA ILE A 206 -2.13 1.26 -20.91
C ILE A 206 -2.00 -0.15 -21.49
N TRP A 207 -1.24 -0.31 -22.56
CA TRP A 207 -1.02 -1.61 -23.20
C TRP A 207 0.38 -1.74 -23.79
N SER A 208 1.11 -2.79 -23.40
CA SER A 208 2.44 -3.12 -23.94
C SER A 208 2.37 -4.47 -24.65
N PRO A 209 2.00 -4.51 -25.94
CA PRO A 209 1.75 -5.76 -26.64
C PRO A 209 3.02 -6.57 -26.92
N ASP A 210 2.85 -7.89 -27.00
CA ASP A 210 3.89 -8.83 -27.44
C ASP A 210 3.64 -9.44 -28.84
N ASN A 211 4.57 -10.28 -29.28
CA ASN A 211 4.56 -10.89 -30.62
C ASN A 211 3.31 -11.74 -30.90
N THR A 212 2.62 -12.23 -29.87
CA THR A 212 1.37 -13.01 -30.03
C THR A 212 0.16 -12.12 -30.34
N GLN A 213 0.32 -10.81 -30.13
CA GLN A 213 -0.76 -9.83 -30.23
C GLN A 213 -0.69 -8.99 -31.51
N VAL A 214 0.27 -9.28 -32.39
CA VAL A 214 0.42 -8.66 -33.72
C VAL A 214 -0.88 -8.83 -34.51
N GLY A 215 -1.32 -7.74 -35.15
CA GLY A 215 -2.60 -7.64 -35.82
C GLY A 215 -3.57 -6.66 -35.14
N LYS A 216 -4.79 -6.59 -35.67
CA LYS A 216 -5.81 -5.62 -35.26
C LYS A 216 -6.61 -6.13 -34.06
N ARG A 217 -6.91 -5.25 -33.09
CA ARG A 217 -7.71 -5.55 -31.90
C ARG A 217 -8.70 -4.43 -31.63
N THR A 218 -9.98 -4.75 -31.46
CA THR A 218 -11.03 -3.78 -31.17
C THR A 218 -11.26 -3.66 -29.66
N LEU A 219 -11.15 -2.45 -29.13
CA LEU A 219 -11.43 -2.10 -27.75
C LEU A 219 -12.70 -1.28 -27.64
N LYS A 220 -13.42 -1.38 -26.52
CA LYS A 220 -14.59 -0.53 -26.26
C LYS A 220 -14.39 0.31 -25.01
N PHE A 221 -14.33 1.62 -25.20
CA PHE A 221 -14.17 2.64 -24.16
C PHE A 221 -15.55 3.19 -23.78
N SER A 222 -15.82 3.35 -22.49
CA SER A 222 -17.14 3.76 -21.97
C SER A 222 -17.02 4.74 -20.80
N VAL A 223 -18.04 5.59 -20.62
CA VAL A 223 -18.19 6.48 -19.47
C VAL A 223 -19.65 6.54 -19.03
N THR A 224 -19.90 6.49 -17.71
CA THR A 224 -21.24 6.58 -17.11
C THR A 224 -21.27 7.57 -15.95
N ASP A 225 -22.40 8.25 -15.75
CA ASP A 225 -22.71 9.11 -14.61
C ASP A 225 -23.47 8.34 -13.48
N GLY A 226 -23.69 7.03 -13.66
CA GLY A 226 -24.49 6.18 -12.79
C GLY A 226 -25.97 6.09 -13.17
N ARG A 227 -26.41 6.78 -14.23
CA ARG A 227 -27.76 6.71 -14.81
C ARG A 227 -27.73 6.42 -16.31
N ASP A 228 -26.91 7.14 -17.08
CA ASP A 228 -26.71 7.00 -18.52
C ASP A 228 -25.24 6.62 -18.84
N THR A 229 -24.99 5.99 -20.01
CA THR A 229 -23.65 5.52 -20.42
C THR A 229 -23.38 5.79 -21.90
N THR A 230 -22.23 6.39 -22.21
CA THR A 230 -21.74 6.60 -23.58
C THR A 230 -20.55 5.70 -23.88
N THR A 231 -20.52 5.09 -25.06
CA THR A 231 -19.47 4.12 -25.45
C THR A 231 -18.93 4.34 -26.85
N GLN A 232 -17.66 3.99 -27.08
CA GLN A 232 -16.97 4.06 -28.37
C GLN A 232 -16.07 2.84 -28.59
N SER A 233 -16.18 2.21 -29.76
CA SER A 233 -15.31 1.10 -30.18
C SER A 233 -14.18 1.59 -31.08
N VAL A 234 -12.96 1.15 -30.80
CA VAL A 234 -11.74 1.64 -31.46
C VAL A 234 -10.79 0.49 -31.76
N ASP A 235 -10.27 0.48 -32.97
CA ASP A 235 -9.29 -0.51 -33.38
C ASP A 235 -7.87 -0.07 -33.09
N ILE A 236 -7.09 -0.94 -32.46
CA ILE A 236 -5.66 -0.77 -32.25
C ILE A 236 -4.90 -1.85 -33.01
N THR A 237 -3.93 -1.44 -33.83
CA THR A 237 -3.12 -2.35 -34.64
C THR A 237 -1.75 -2.55 -33.99
N VAL A 238 -1.40 -3.81 -33.73
CA VAL A 238 -0.08 -4.17 -33.22
C VAL A 238 0.82 -4.61 -34.37
N LEU A 239 2.01 -4.02 -34.47
CA LEU A 239 3.01 -4.38 -35.49
C LEU A 239 4.15 -5.20 -34.88
N SER A 240 4.68 -6.17 -35.63
CA SER A 240 5.86 -6.95 -35.21
C SER A 240 7.10 -6.06 -35.04
N GLY A 241 7.98 -6.45 -34.12
CA GLY A 241 9.30 -5.83 -33.95
C GLY A 241 10.36 -6.65 -34.68
N THR A 242 11.14 -6.04 -35.58
CA THR A 242 12.35 -6.70 -36.13
C THR A 242 13.45 -5.67 -36.40
N LEU A 243 14.66 -6.03 -35.97
CA LEU A 243 15.94 -5.40 -36.34
C LEU A 243 16.21 -5.64 -37.83
N VAL A 244 16.66 -4.60 -38.54
CA VAL A 244 17.14 -4.71 -39.93
C VAL A 244 18.66 -4.68 -39.94
N THR A 245 19.28 -5.68 -40.57
CA THR A 245 20.62 -5.61 -41.14
C THR A 245 20.56 -6.16 -42.57
N ILE A 246 21.09 -5.41 -43.54
CA ILE A 246 21.06 -5.74 -44.97
C ILE A 246 22.48 -6.13 -45.42
N LEU A 247 22.66 -7.27 -46.08
CA LEU A 247 23.63 -7.51 -47.17
C LEU A 247 23.04 -8.57 -48.15
N ASN A 248 23.25 -8.34 -49.45
CA ASN A 248 22.57 -8.81 -50.68
C ASN A 248 23.18 -10.14 -51.27
N PRO A 249 22.89 -10.62 -52.51
CA PRO A 249 21.68 -11.17 -53.18
C PRO A 249 21.85 -12.61 -53.77
N GLN A 250 20.76 -13.19 -54.35
CA GLN A 250 20.68 -13.98 -55.62
C GLN A 250 19.88 -15.34 -55.59
N ALA A 251 18.62 -15.27 -56.06
CA ALA A 251 17.80 -16.12 -56.97
C ALA A 251 17.87 -17.68 -57.01
N PRO A 252 16.92 -18.38 -57.67
CA PRO A 252 15.44 -18.28 -57.69
C PRO A 252 14.76 -19.66 -57.47
N LEU A 253 13.42 -19.76 -57.35
CA LEU A 253 12.60 -20.83 -57.99
C LEU A 253 11.07 -20.67 -57.77
N SER A 254 10.37 -20.62 -58.91
CA SER A 254 9.02 -21.12 -59.25
C SER A 254 7.74 -20.68 -58.51
N SER A 255 6.99 -19.82 -59.21
CA SER A 255 5.52 -19.81 -59.48
C SER A 255 4.82 -21.19 -59.41
N ALA A 256 3.54 -21.37 -59.09
CA ALA A 256 2.33 -20.55 -58.84
C ALA A 256 1.41 -21.38 -57.91
N ILE A 257 0.38 -20.85 -57.21
CA ILE A 257 -0.99 -20.54 -57.69
C ILE A 257 -1.53 -19.35 -56.87
N VAL A 258 -1.94 -18.25 -57.51
CA VAL A 258 -2.59 -17.10 -56.83
C VAL A 258 -4.08 -17.08 -57.19
N SER A 259 -4.93 -17.27 -56.18
CA SER A 259 -6.37 -16.95 -56.25
C SER A 259 -6.55 -15.43 -56.30
N ASN A 260 -7.14 -14.92 -57.38
CA ASN A 260 -7.29 -13.48 -57.60
C ASN A 260 -8.56 -12.95 -56.92
N GLU A 261 -8.48 -12.63 -55.63
CA GLU A 261 -9.55 -11.92 -54.90
C GLU A 261 -9.78 -10.52 -55.55
N PRO A 262 -11.02 -10.01 -55.64
CA PRO A 262 -11.29 -8.72 -56.29
C PRO A 262 -10.67 -7.56 -55.52
N LEU A 263 -9.98 -6.67 -56.25
CA LEU A 263 -9.28 -5.51 -55.69
C LEU A 263 -10.26 -4.44 -55.20
N SER A 264 -10.19 -4.09 -53.92
CA SER A 264 -10.94 -3.00 -53.28
C SER A 264 -10.00 -1.94 -52.73
N VAL A 265 -10.33 -0.66 -52.98
CA VAL A 265 -9.46 0.49 -52.69
C VAL A 265 -10.30 1.61 -52.07
N SER A 266 -9.86 2.13 -50.92
CA SER A 266 -10.39 3.36 -50.31
C SER A 266 -9.25 4.29 -49.89
N CYS A 267 -9.53 5.57 -49.67
CA CYS A 267 -8.53 6.50 -49.16
C CYS A 267 -9.13 7.65 -48.35
N VAL A 268 -8.35 8.19 -47.41
CA VAL A 268 -8.78 9.27 -46.51
C VAL A 268 -7.62 10.24 -46.18
N PRO A 269 -7.89 11.52 -45.90
CA PRO A 269 -6.92 12.45 -45.33
C PRO A 269 -6.78 12.24 -43.81
N SER A 270 -5.64 12.64 -43.26
CA SER A 270 -5.36 12.59 -41.82
C SER A 270 -6.19 13.56 -40.98
N LYS A 271 -6.80 14.57 -41.63
CA LYS A 271 -7.65 15.60 -41.02
C LYS A 271 -8.76 16.00 -41.99
N THR A 272 -9.93 16.36 -41.47
CA THR A 272 -11.06 16.91 -42.25
C THR A 272 -11.07 18.45 -42.30
N GLY A 273 -10.32 19.12 -41.41
CA GLY A 273 -10.07 20.56 -41.41
C GLY A 273 -8.64 20.91 -40.98
N ALA A 274 -8.04 21.94 -41.58
CA ALA A 274 -6.67 22.38 -41.31
C ALA A 274 -6.48 23.89 -41.61
N THR A 275 -5.30 24.45 -41.35
CA THR A 275 -4.94 25.82 -41.76
C THR A 275 -3.77 25.84 -42.73
N THR A 276 -3.62 26.93 -43.48
CA THR A 276 -2.51 27.08 -44.46
C THR A 276 -1.16 26.89 -43.76
N GLY A 277 -0.33 26.00 -44.30
CA GLY A 277 0.96 25.60 -43.72
C GLY A 277 0.94 24.30 -42.91
N ASP A 278 -0.23 23.73 -42.63
CA ASP A 278 -0.33 22.41 -41.99
C ASP A 278 -0.06 21.26 -42.99
N THR A 279 0.64 20.23 -42.54
CA THR A 279 0.87 18.99 -43.31
C THR A 279 -0.35 18.08 -43.24
N ILE A 280 -0.87 17.69 -44.41
CA ILE A 280 -1.94 16.71 -44.59
C ILE A 280 -1.36 15.43 -45.18
N THR A 281 -1.71 14.30 -44.57
CA THR A 281 -1.30 12.97 -45.03
C THR A 281 -2.52 12.28 -45.62
N TRP A 282 -2.43 11.82 -46.86
CA TRP A 282 -3.45 11.03 -47.54
C TRP A 282 -3.01 9.57 -47.54
N SER A 283 -3.90 8.68 -47.16
CA SER A 283 -3.58 7.25 -46.99
C SER A 283 -4.59 6.40 -47.73
N ALA A 284 -4.10 5.44 -48.52
CA ALA A 284 -4.88 4.44 -49.21
C ALA A 284 -5.00 3.17 -48.35
N SER A 285 -6.13 2.49 -48.45
CA SER A 285 -6.38 1.19 -47.85
C SER A 285 -6.83 0.25 -48.96
N VAL A 286 -6.11 -0.85 -49.14
CA VAL A 286 -6.30 -1.80 -50.24
C VAL A 286 -6.45 -3.21 -49.70
N THR A 287 -7.43 -3.94 -50.23
CA THR A 287 -7.68 -5.36 -49.91
C THR A 287 -8.01 -6.12 -51.20
N GLY A 288 -7.64 -7.39 -51.29
CA GLY A 288 -7.80 -8.21 -52.51
C GLY A 288 -6.64 -8.05 -53.49
N GLY A 289 -6.68 -8.67 -54.67
CA GLY A 289 -5.54 -8.75 -55.60
C GLY A 289 -4.46 -9.72 -55.14
N SER A 290 -3.26 -9.62 -55.72
CA SER A 290 -2.14 -10.54 -55.45
C SER A 290 -1.26 -10.15 -54.27
N GLY A 291 -1.56 -9.05 -53.60
CA GLY A 291 -0.76 -8.51 -52.49
C GLY A 291 0.38 -7.57 -52.92
N GLU A 292 0.75 -7.54 -54.20
CA GLU A 292 1.61 -6.50 -54.75
C GLU A 292 0.78 -5.37 -55.36
N TYR A 293 0.95 -4.15 -54.83
CA TYR A 293 0.16 -2.98 -55.21
C TYR A 293 1.07 -1.87 -55.73
N ALA A 294 0.77 -1.35 -56.91
CA ALA A 294 1.33 -0.09 -57.40
C ALA A 294 0.31 1.04 -57.23
N TYR A 295 0.74 2.14 -56.60
CA TYR A 295 -0.10 3.30 -56.30
C TYR A 295 0.21 4.45 -57.26
N THR A 296 -0.79 5.25 -57.58
CA THR A 296 -0.61 6.53 -58.25
C THR A 296 -1.62 7.52 -57.71
N TRP A 297 -1.13 8.59 -57.08
CA TRP A 297 -1.96 9.64 -56.51
C TRP A 297 -2.13 10.83 -57.46
N SER A 298 -3.32 11.43 -57.42
CA SER A 298 -3.64 12.70 -58.08
C SER A 298 -4.57 13.53 -57.19
N GLY A 299 -4.52 14.86 -57.26
CA GLY A 299 -5.36 15.72 -56.40
C GLY A 299 -5.07 17.21 -56.55
N THR A 300 -5.82 18.04 -55.83
CA THR A 300 -5.67 19.51 -55.83
C THR A 300 -4.25 19.93 -55.42
N ASP A 301 -3.76 21.05 -55.97
CA ASP A 301 -2.41 21.58 -55.73
C ASP A 301 -1.27 20.59 -56.04
N ASN A 302 -1.48 19.70 -57.02
CA ASN A 302 -0.52 18.70 -57.49
C ASN A 302 -0.12 17.69 -56.39
N VAL A 303 -1.08 17.03 -55.76
CA VAL A 303 -0.79 15.85 -54.93
C VAL A 303 -0.44 14.68 -55.86
N SER A 304 0.77 14.14 -55.74
CA SER A 304 1.25 13.00 -56.51
C SER A 304 2.19 12.12 -55.68
N GLY A 305 2.17 10.82 -55.90
CA GLY A 305 2.99 9.85 -55.17
C GLY A 305 2.75 8.42 -55.64
N THR A 306 3.64 7.51 -55.27
CA THR A 306 3.62 6.10 -55.71
C THR A 306 3.57 5.08 -54.56
N SER A 307 3.43 5.54 -53.32
CA SER A 307 3.23 4.72 -52.12
C SER A 307 1.76 4.73 -51.71
N ASP A 308 1.38 3.82 -50.81
CA ASP A 308 0.12 3.79 -50.09
C ASP A 308 -0.17 5.07 -49.26
N ILE A 309 0.85 5.91 -49.04
CA ILE A 309 0.71 7.21 -48.38
C ILE A 309 1.35 8.32 -49.22
N VAL A 310 0.69 9.48 -49.29
CA VAL A 310 1.26 10.72 -49.82
C VAL A 310 1.01 11.88 -48.85
N THR A 311 2.02 12.73 -48.63
CA THR A 311 1.89 13.92 -47.77
C THR A 311 1.93 15.20 -48.60
N LYS A 312 1.13 16.20 -48.19
CA LYS A 312 1.09 17.51 -48.83
C LYS A 312 0.87 18.62 -47.80
N ILE A 313 1.63 19.70 -47.95
CA ILE A 313 1.38 20.96 -47.24
C ILE A 313 0.63 21.89 -48.19
N TYR A 314 -0.53 22.37 -47.76
CA TYR A 314 -1.37 23.27 -48.56
C TYR A 314 -1.14 24.72 -48.13
N GLN A 315 -0.74 25.55 -49.10
CA GLN A 315 -0.43 26.97 -48.87
C GLN A 315 -1.61 27.90 -49.15
N THR A 316 -2.66 27.39 -49.80
CA THR A 316 -3.86 28.14 -50.13
C THR A 316 -5.06 27.57 -49.40
N SER A 317 -5.89 28.44 -48.85
CA SER A 317 -7.14 28.06 -48.21
C SER A 317 -8.16 27.54 -49.23
N GLY A 318 -9.05 26.64 -48.82
CA GLY A 318 -10.08 26.04 -49.64
C GLY A 318 -10.24 24.54 -49.39
N VAL A 319 -11.22 23.93 -50.07
CA VAL A 319 -11.43 22.48 -50.02
C VAL A 319 -10.39 21.80 -50.91
N LYS A 320 -9.63 20.86 -50.35
CA LYS A 320 -8.59 20.08 -51.02
C LYS A 320 -9.01 18.63 -51.14
N THR A 321 -8.71 18.02 -52.28
CA THR A 321 -9.10 16.64 -52.60
C THR A 321 -7.90 15.86 -53.11
N ALA A 322 -7.93 14.54 -52.91
CA ALA A 322 -6.99 13.60 -53.50
C ALA A 322 -7.72 12.33 -53.94
N SER A 323 -7.09 11.59 -54.83
CA SER A 323 -7.55 10.30 -55.35
C SER A 323 -6.35 9.39 -55.54
N VAL A 324 -6.55 8.10 -55.27
CA VAL A 324 -5.53 7.07 -55.46
C VAL A 324 -6.01 6.06 -56.47
N LYS A 325 -5.16 5.74 -57.44
CA LYS A 325 -5.30 4.58 -58.31
C LYS A 325 -4.35 3.49 -57.84
N VAL A 326 -4.87 2.27 -57.69
CA VAL A 326 -4.07 1.10 -57.31
C VAL A 326 -4.19 0.03 -58.38
N SER A 327 -3.08 -0.63 -58.71
CA SER A 327 -3.06 -1.79 -59.62
C SER A 327 -2.37 -2.99 -58.98
N SER A 328 -2.97 -4.17 -59.12
CA SER A 328 -2.45 -5.46 -58.65
C SER A 328 -2.83 -6.57 -59.62
N SER A 329 -1.84 -7.29 -60.15
CA SER A 329 -2.00 -8.44 -61.06
C SER A 329 -3.13 -8.32 -62.11
N GLY A 330 -3.11 -7.23 -62.88
CA GLY A 330 -4.04 -6.98 -64.00
C GLY A 330 -5.36 -6.30 -63.61
N GLN A 331 -5.69 -6.19 -62.32
CA GLN A 331 -6.80 -5.37 -61.83
C GLN A 331 -6.30 -3.97 -61.48
N SER A 332 -7.07 -2.94 -61.81
CA SER A 332 -6.78 -1.57 -61.37
C SER A 332 -8.05 -0.83 -60.98
N LEU A 333 -8.05 -0.28 -59.76
CA LEU A 333 -9.19 0.44 -59.22
C LEU A 333 -8.74 1.80 -58.68
N SER A 334 -9.54 2.84 -58.94
CA SER A 334 -9.31 4.19 -58.42
C SER A 334 -10.36 4.56 -57.39
N SER A 335 -9.93 5.23 -56.33
CA SER A 335 -10.81 5.70 -55.25
C SER A 335 -10.59 7.18 -54.99
N GLN A 336 -11.68 7.93 -54.85
CA GLN A 336 -11.68 9.34 -54.45
C GLN A 336 -11.68 9.41 -52.93
N CYS A 337 -10.77 10.21 -52.36
CA CYS A 337 -10.72 10.37 -50.91
C CYS A 337 -11.73 11.41 -50.46
N SER A 338 -12.11 11.36 -49.17
CA SER A 338 -12.85 12.45 -48.56
C SER A 338 -12.04 13.76 -48.55
N SER A 339 -12.69 14.91 -48.74
CA SER A 339 -11.99 16.20 -48.84
C SER A 339 -11.55 16.78 -47.50
N VAL A 340 -10.53 17.65 -47.49
CA VAL A 340 -10.11 18.44 -46.32
C VAL A 340 -10.36 19.94 -46.57
N THR A 341 -10.89 20.67 -45.58
CA THR A 341 -11.08 22.14 -45.68
C THR A 341 -9.92 22.87 -45.03
N VAL A 342 -9.17 23.68 -45.78
CA VAL A 342 -8.01 24.45 -45.29
C VAL A 342 -8.40 25.92 -45.09
N GLY A 343 -8.28 26.47 -43.87
CA GLY A 343 -8.53 27.88 -43.53
C GLY A 343 -7.26 28.75 -43.46
N ALA A 344 -7.40 30.08 -43.42
CA ALA A 344 -6.28 31.01 -43.26
C ALA A 344 -5.82 31.14 -41.79
N LYS A 345 -4.53 31.36 -41.53
CA LYS A 345 -3.90 31.43 -40.19
C LYS A 345 -3.76 32.89 -39.68
N ALA A 346 -4.03 33.16 -38.39
CA ALA A 346 -4.11 34.51 -37.78
C ALA A 346 -2.84 35.01 -37.04
N SER A 347 -2.78 36.32 -36.68
CA SER A 347 -1.55 37.12 -36.48
C SER A 347 -1.24 37.72 -35.07
N GLY A 348 -1.97 37.43 -33.98
CA GLY A 348 -1.70 38.02 -32.63
C GLY A 348 -1.16 37.04 -31.58
N SER A 349 -0.38 37.51 -30.59
CA SER A 349 0.19 36.68 -29.49
C SER A 349 -0.19 37.16 -28.09
N VAL A 350 -0.37 36.25 -27.14
CA VAL A 350 -0.55 36.51 -25.70
C VAL A 350 0.40 35.61 -24.91
N ASP A 351 1.01 36.14 -23.86
CA ASP A 351 1.97 35.46 -22.97
C ASP A 351 1.64 35.84 -21.52
N ILE A 352 1.18 34.88 -20.72
CA ILE A 352 0.88 35.00 -19.30
C ILE A 352 1.79 34.07 -18.49
N LYS A 353 2.42 34.65 -17.48
CA LYS A 353 3.38 33.98 -16.61
C LYS A 353 3.02 34.16 -15.17
N ILE A 354 3.36 33.16 -14.37
CA ILE A 354 3.29 33.22 -12.92
C ILE A 354 4.69 33.10 -12.33
N ASN A 355 5.10 34.09 -11.53
CA ASN A 355 6.48 34.27 -11.06
C ASN A 355 7.51 34.16 -12.21
N ASN A 356 7.20 34.76 -13.37
CA ASN A 356 7.97 34.68 -14.63
C ASN A 356 8.13 33.28 -15.25
N GLN A 357 7.25 32.32 -14.92
CA GLN A 357 7.22 30.97 -15.49
C GLN A 357 5.81 30.57 -15.96
N ASP A 358 5.71 29.63 -16.89
CA ASP A 358 4.41 29.16 -17.43
C ASP A 358 3.71 28.17 -16.49
N ALA A 359 4.47 27.61 -15.54
CA ALA A 359 3.92 26.79 -14.46
C ALA A 359 4.80 26.85 -13.22
N ILE A 360 4.16 26.85 -12.04
CA ILE A 360 4.84 26.71 -10.75
C ILE A 360 4.14 25.66 -9.89
N THR A 361 4.91 25.01 -9.02
CA THR A 361 4.38 24.19 -7.92
C THR A 361 4.64 24.92 -6.61
N VAL A 362 3.60 25.15 -5.83
CA VAL A 362 3.65 25.87 -4.54
C VAL A 362 2.93 25.07 -3.46
N VAL A 363 3.19 25.35 -2.19
CA VAL A 363 2.48 24.68 -1.09
C VAL A 363 1.28 25.52 -0.65
N SER A 364 0.24 24.87 -0.17
CA SER A 364 -0.98 25.53 0.30
C SER A 364 -0.67 26.60 1.36
N GLY A 365 -0.81 27.86 0.98
CA GLY A 365 -0.49 29.03 1.80
C GLY A 365 0.50 30.02 1.16
N ASP A 366 1.18 29.62 0.08
CA ASP A 366 2.13 30.47 -0.64
C ASP A 366 1.44 31.55 -1.47
N THR A 367 2.16 32.63 -1.80
CA THR A 367 1.66 33.66 -2.72
C THR A 367 2.41 33.64 -4.04
N ALA A 368 1.77 34.04 -5.13
CA ALA A 368 2.42 34.21 -6.42
C ALA A 368 1.93 35.46 -7.15
N ASN A 369 2.74 35.94 -8.11
CA ASN A 369 2.40 37.07 -8.96
C ASN A 369 2.19 36.60 -10.40
N LEU A 370 1.06 36.94 -10.98
CA LEU A 370 0.82 36.86 -12.42
C LEU A 370 1.36 38.11 -13.12
N SER A 371 1.88 37.92 -14.32
CA SER A 371 2.25 38.98 -15.25
C SER A 371 1.90 38.55 -16.67
N TRP A 372 1.32 39.42 -17.48
CA TRP A 372 0.97 39.09 -18.85
C TRP A 372 1.19 40.26 -19.81
N THR A 373 1.43 39.91 -21.08
CA THR A 373 1.50 40.85 -22.19
C THR A 373 0.78 40.26 -23.42
N SER A 374 0.17 41.12 -24.24
CA SER A 374 -0.42 40.71 -25.51
C SER A 374 -0.06 41.69 -26.62
N SER A 375 0.07 41.18 -27.85
CA SER A 375 0.37 41.96 -29.05
C SER A 375 -0.81 41.93 -30.02
N GLY A 376 -1.29 43.11 -30.43
CA GLY A 376 -2.40 43.26 -31.38
C GLY A 376 -3.81 43.02 -30.79
N ALA A 377 -3.93 42.72 -29.49
CA ALA A 377 -5.22 42.54 -28.82
C ALA A 377 -5.88 43.88 -28.44
N VAL A 378 -7.21 43.93 -28.53
CA VAL A 378 -8.05 45.08 -28.12
C VAL A 378 -8.81 44.82 -26.82
N SER A 379 -8.92 43.57 -26.37
CA SER A 379 -9.57 43.20 -25.09
C SER A 379 -9.06 41.86 -24.59
N CYS A 380 -8.91 41.66 -23.28
CA CYS A 380 -8.56 40.36 -22.69
C CYS A 380 -9.52 39.95 -21.58
N PHE A 381 -9.70 38.65 -21.41
CA PHE A 381 -10.60 38.07 -20.43
C PHE A 381 -9.91 36.90 -19.69
N ALA A 382 -9.94 36.95 -18.37
CA ALA A 382 -9.41 35.96 -17.46
C ALA A 382 -10.44 34.86 -17.19
N SER A 383 -9.99 33.60 -17.17
CA SER A 383 -10.81 32.43 -16.84
C SER A 383 -10.04 31.40 -16.02
N ASP A 384 -10.76 30.43 -15.45
CA ASP A 384 -10.31 29.38 -14.52
C ASP A 384 -10.20 29.85 -13.05
N SER A 385 -9.02 29.80 -12.44
CA SER A 385 -8.80 30.11 -11.01
C SER A 385 -8.76 31.60 -10.68
N TRP A 386 -9.10 32.42 -11.68
CA TRP A 386 -9.37 33.84 -11.64
C TRP A 386 -10.46 34.14 -12.68
N ASN A 387 -11.15 35.27 -12.57
CA ASN A 387 -12.18 35.65 -13.53
C ASN A 387 -12.30 37.17 -13.64
N GLY A 388 -12.65 37.65 -14.83
CA GLY A 388 -12.90 39.07 -15.07
C GLY A 388 -12.35 39.56 -16.40
N THR A 389 -12.64 40.81 -16.73
CA THR A 389 -12.03 41.50 -17.86
C THR A 389 -10.68 42.07 -17.41
N GLU A 390 -9.63 41.80 -18.17
CA GLU A 390 -8.27 42.21 -17.84
C GLU A 390 -7.70 43.16 -18.90
N PRO A 391 -6.79 44.09 -18.52
CA PRO A 391 -6.04 44.90 -19.47
C PRO A 391 -5.19 44.05 -20.43
N THR A 392 -4.86 44.60 -21.60
CA THR A 392 -4.06 43.90 -22.63
C THR A 392 -2.60 43.67 -22.24
N ALA A 393 -2.12 44.30 -21.16
CA ALA A 393 -0.91 43.93 -20.43
C ALA A 393 -1.05 44.34 -18.96
N GLY A 394 -0.51 43.56 -18.03
CA GLY A 394 -0.67 43.83 -16.61
C GLY A 394 0.02 42.81 -15.71
N SER A 395 -0.13 43.00 -14.40
CA SER A 395 0.30 42.06 -13.37
C SER A 395 -0.67 42.06 -12.20
N ALA A 396 -0.88 40.90 -11.59
CA ALA A 396 -1.76 40.74 -10.43
C ALA A 396 -1.12 39.82 -9.38
N ASN A 397 -1.21 40.20 -8.09
CA ASN A 397 -0.84 39.31 -6.99
C ASN A 397 -2.03 38.40 -6.68
N LEU A 398 -1.80 37.09 -6.65
CA LEU A 398 -2.85 36.10 -6.44
C LEU A 398 -3.23 35.87 -4.98
N GLY A 399 -2.59 36.56 -4.04
CA GLY A 399 -2.75 36.32 -2.62
C GLY A 399 -2.34 34.88 -2.24
N THR A 400 -2.84 34.41 -1.10
CA THR A 400 -2.55 33.09 -0.55
C THR A 400 -3.23 31.97 -1.35
N LEU A 401 -2.43 31.09 -1.93
CA LEU A 401 -2.83 29.99 -2.80
C LEU A 401 -3.01 28.70 -1.98
N THR A 402 -4.25 28.28 -1.75
CA THR A 402 -4.56 27.03 -1.02
C THR A 402 -5.04 25.89 -1.92
N TYR A 403 -5.21 26.14 -3.22
CA TYR A 403 -5.70 25.16 -4.20
C TYR A 403 -5.00 25.31 -5.55
N SER A 404 -4.72 24.18 -6.20
CA SER A 404 -4.16 24.16 -7.57
C SER A 404 -5.13 24.82 -8.53
N GLY A 405 -4.60 25.54 -9.51
CA GLY A 405 -5.41 26.35 -10.41
C GLY A 405 -4.67 26.74 -11.68
N ALA A 406 -5.38 26.74 -12.81
CA ALA A 406 -4.91 27.35 -14.04
C ALA A 406 -5.35 28.82 -14.06
N TYR A 407 -4.51 29.69 -14.61
CA TYR A 407 -4.79 31.11 -14.81
C TYR A 407 -4.67 31.40 -16.30
N THR A 408 -5.81 31.27 -16.98
CA THR A 408 -5.89 31.43 -18.43
C THR A 408 -6.28 32.86 -18.79
N LEU A 409 -5.57 33.45 -19.75
CA LEU A 409 -5.89 34.74 -20.34
C LEU A 409 -6.20 34.58 -21.83
N THR A 410 -7.41 34.96 -22.23
CA THR A 410 -7.81 34.99 -23.64
C THR A 410 -7.94 36.42 -24.10
N CYS A 411 -7.12 36.80 -25.08
CA CYS A 411 -7.08 38.13 -25.67
C CYS A 411 -7.65 38.11 -27.08
N ARG A 412 -8.50 39.08 -27.41
CA ARG A 412 -9.18 39.23 -28.71
C ARG A 412 -8.62 40.44 -29.46
N ASP A 413 -8.30 40.26 -30.73
CA ASP A 413 -7.91 41.36 -31.63
C ASP A 413 -9.13 42.10 -32.23
N ALA A 414 -8.86 43.18 -32.96
CA ALA A 414 -9.90 44.03 -33.56
C ALA A 414 -10.80 43.29 -34.57
N ASN A 415 -10.35 42.16 -35.11
CA ASN A 415 -11.09 41.33 -36.07
C ASN A 415 -11.88 40.22 -35.37
N GLY A 416 -11.88 40.20 -34.04
CA GLY A 416 -12.58 39.21 -33.24
C GLY A 416 -11.82 37.90 -33.09
N VAL A 417 -10.55 37.81 -33.51
CA VAL A 417 -9.74 36.60 -33.37
C VAL A 417 -9.13 36.55 -31.97
N THR A 418 -9.19 35.38 -31.35
CA THR A 418 -8.71 35.18 -29.97
C THR A 418 -7.39 34.41 -29.93
N SER A 419 -6.45 34.91 -29.15
CA SER A 419 -5.23 34.21 -28.73
C SER A 419 -5.34 33.93 -27.23
N THR A 420 -4.93 32.75 -26.80
CA THR A 420 -5.05 32.30 -25.41
C THR A 420 -3.72 31.77 -24.92
N ASP A 421 -3.38 32.11 -23.68
CA ASP A 421 -2.26 31.51 -22.97
C ASP A 421 -2.63 31.24 -21.51
N THR A 422 -1.94 30.29 -20.88
CA THR A 422 -2.31 29.75 -19.57
C THR A 422 -1.08 29.53 -18.69
N ALA A 423 -1.07 30.19 -17.53
CA ALA A 423 -0.10 29.91 -16.47
C ALA A 423 -0.69 28.92 -15.44
N ASN A 424 0.06 27.88 -15.07
CA ASN A 424 -0.46 26.83 -14.18
C ASN A 424 0.14 26.89 -12.76
N VAL A 425 -0.71 26.71 -11.75
CA VAL A 425 -0.31 26.55 -10.35
C VAL A 425 -0.71 25.18 -9.86
N THR A 426 0.28 24.39 -9.45
CA THR A 426 0.02 23.18 -8.67
C THR A 426 0.24 23.50 -7.19
N VAL A 427 -0.86 23.61 -6.44
CA VAL A 427 -0.82 23.67 -4.98
C VAL A 427 -0.90 22.26 -4.41
N ILE A 428 0.18 21.84 -3.77
CA ILE A 428 0.23 20.56 -3.05
C ILE A 428 -0.21 20.77 -1.59
N SER A 429 -1.07 19.87 -1.10
CA SER A 429 -1.46 19.83 0.31
C SER A 429 -0.30 19.31 1.15
N SER A 430 0.03 20.00 2.24
CA SER A 430 1.13 19.61 3.11
C SER A 430 0.98 18.16 3.59
N SER A 431 1.89 17.29 3.15
CA SER A 431 2.44 16.27 4.05
C SER A 431 2.90 17.00 5.32
N SER A 432 2.82 16.37 6.49
CA SER A 432 3.30 16.99 7.73
C SER A 432 4.69 17.60 7.49
N PHE A 433 4.77 18.94 7.48
CA PHE A 433 6.02 19.66 7.35
C PHE A 433 6.82 19.37 8.60
N GLY A 434 7.95 18.71 8.43
CA GLY A 434 8.78 18.21 9.51
C GLY A 434 10.23 18.51 9.24
N ALA A 435 11.00 18.57 10.32
CA ALA A 435 12.44 18.65 10.20
C ALA A 435 13.10 17.89 11.34
N THR A 436 14.28 17.36 11.07
CA THR A 436 15.19 16.85 12.10
C THR A 436 16.29 17.87 12.32
N CYS A 437 16.73 18.03 13.57
CA CYS A 437 17.91 18.82 13.88
C CYS A 437 18.95 17.97 14.61
N GLY A 438 20.21 18.18 14.26
CA GLY A 438 21.36 17.49 14.83
C GLY A 438 22.51 18.44 15.17
N VAL A 439 23.41 17.95 16.01
CA VAL A 439 24.66 18.62 16.37
C VAL A 439 25.82 17.68 16.08
N SER A 440 26.94 18.22 15.57
CA SER A 440 28.08 17.43 15.12
C SER A 440 28.74 16.57 16.21
N ARG A 441 28.45 16.84 17.49
CA ARG A 441 28.94 16.12 18.68
C ARG A 441 28.10 16.47 19.91
N THR A 442 28.03 15.56 20.89
CA THR A 442 27.24 15.72 22.13
C THR A 442 28.03 16.36 23.29
N SER A 443 29.35 16.47 23.17
CA SER A 443 30.23 17.25 24.06
C SER A 443 31.38 17.91 23.29
N ALA A 444 31.87 19.05 23.78
CA ALA A 444 33.02 19.77 23.21
C ALA A 444 33.67 20.73 24.23
N SER A 445 34.86 21.24 23.92
CA SER A 445 35.55 22.25 24.73
C SER A 445 35.17 23.68 24.33
N VAL A 446 35.28 24.64 25.26
CA VAL A 446 35.26 26.08 24.93
C VAL A 446 36.28 26.36 23.82
N GLY A 447 35.85 27.03 22.73
CA GLY A 447 36.69 27.27 21.55
C GLY A 447 36.52 26.27 20.39
N ASP A 448 35.88 25.11 20.61
CA ASP A 448 35.60 24.16 19.54
C ASP A 448 34.51 24.66 18.58
N GLY A 449 34.75 24.48 17.28
CA GLY A 449 33.74 24.71 16.25
C GLY A 449 32.65 23.64 16.29
N ILE A 450 31.42 24.04 16.62
CA ILE A 450 30.26 23.15 16.69
C ILE A 450 29.38 23.40 15.49
N THR A 451 29.11 22.35 14.72
CA THR A 451 28.24 22.44 13.56
C THR A 451 26.86 21.91 13.91
N TRP A 452 25.86 22.74 13.73
CA TRP A 452 24.45 22.41 13.84
C TRP A 452 23.90 22.22 12.44
N SER A 453 23.16 21.15 12.22
CA SER A 453 22.59 20.83 10.91
C SER A 453 21.14 20.41 11.03
N THR A 454 20.38 20.64 9.97
CA THR A 454 18.99 20.24 9.91
C THR A 454 18.61 19.65 8.55
N GLN A 455 17.69 18.70 8.57
CA GLN A 455 17.10 18.14 7.37
C GLN A 455 15.58 18.35 7.42
N ALA A 456 15.08 19.19 6.51
CA ALA A 456 13.66 19.44 6.34
C ALA A 456 13.07 18.45 5.34
N PHE A 457 11.83 18.00 5.60
CA PHE A 457 11.08 17.11 4.73
C PHE A 457 9.60 17.54 4.69
N GLY A 458 8.98 17.40 3.52
CA GLY A 458 7.74 18.10 3.21
C GLY A 458 7.97 19.60 2.92
N GLY A 459 6.99 20.27 2.31
CA GLY A 459 7.18 21.60 1.70
C GLY A 459 7.62 21.52 0.22
N PRO A 460 7.54 22.61 -0.59
CA PRO A 460 8.00 22.58 -1.97
C PRO A 460 9.54 22.54 -1.98
N SER A 461 10.12 21.53 -2.64
CA SER A 461 11.51 21.06 -2.44
C SER A 461 12.63 21.97 -3.00
N SER A 462 12.39 23.27 -3.20
CA SER A 462 13.41 24.20 -3.72
C SER A 462 13.53 25.55 -3.01
N LEU A 463 12.84 25.83 -1.90
CA LEU A 463 12.94 27.11 -1.16
C LEU A 463 12.80 26.96 0.37
N TYR A 464 13.70 26.21 1.02
CA TYR A 464 13.81 26.26 2.48
C TYR A 464 14.62 27.48 2.91
N SER A 465 14.08 28.26 3.84
CA SER A 465 14.84 29.26 4.59
C SER A 465 15.02 28.79 6.02
N TYR A 466 16.22 28.97 6.56
CA TYR A 466 16.55 28.56 7.91
C TYR A 466 16.72 29.81 8.75
N GLN A 467 16.31 29.75 10.01
CA GLN A 467 16.61 30.79 10.99
C GLN A 467 16.97 30.12 12.29
N TRP A 468 18.26 30.11 12.58
CA TRP A 468 18.78 29.56 13.81
C TRP A 468 18.64 30.57 14.95
N SER A 469 18.29 30.05 16.11
CA SER A 469 18.27 30.77 17.37
C SER A 469 18.85 29.87 18.46
N GLY A 470 19.46 30.43 19.49
CA GLY A 470 20.06 29.65 20.57
C GLY A 470 20.88 30.53 21.49
N VAL A 471 21.45 29.90 22.52
CA VAL A 471 22.22 30.60 23.56
C VAL A 471 23.47 31.31 23.01
N GLU A 472 23.92 32.34 23.72
CA GLU A 472 25.06 33.20 23.36
C GLU A 472 24.92 33.91 22.00
N SER A 473 23.69 34.20 21.54
CA SER A 473 23.44 34.82 20.22
C SER A 473 23.77 33.89 19.04
N LEU A 474 23.44 32.59 19.14
CA LEU A 474 23.54 31.68 17.99
C LEU A 474 22.49 32.11 16.97
N SER A 475 22.92 32.53 15.78
CA SER A 475 22.05 32.91 14.68
C SER A 475 22.65 32.52 13.34
N GLY A 476 21.81 32.26 12.34
CA GLY A 476 22.24 32.02 10.98
C GLY A 476 21.08 31.61 10.08
N SER A 477 21.31 31.64 8.77
CA SER A 477 20.25 31.45 7.76
C SER A 477 20.45 30.25 6.83
N ASN A 478 21.52 29.50 7.02
CA ASN A 478 21.87 28.34 6.19
C ASN A 478 21.36 27.04 6.81
N GLN A 479 21.23 25.99 6.00
CA GLN A 479 20.83 24.64 6.45
C GLN A 479 21.77 24.07 7.52
N THR A 480 23.03 24.49 7.46
CA THR A 480 24.08 24.14 8.41
C THR A 480 24.72 25.43 8.90
N ILE A 481 24.88 25.56 10.21
CA ILE A 481 25.62 26.67 10.81
C ILE A 481 26.69 26.16 11.76
N SER A 482 27.80 26.87 11.83
CA SER A 482 28.86 26.58 12.78
C SER A 482 28.97 27.71 13.79
N LYS A 483 29.13 27.35 15.07
CA LYS A 483 29.39 28.29 16.15
C LYS A 483 30.43 27.74 17.10
N THR A 484 31.29 28.65 17.53
CA THR A 484 32.20 28.43 18.66
C THR A 484 31.59 29.06 19.90
N TYR A 485 31.48 28.29 20.98
CA TYR A 485 30.96 28.76 22.26
C TYR A 485 32.09 29.17 23.19
N THR A 486 31.87 30.27 23.92
CA THR A 486 32.90 30.89 24.78
C THR A 486 32.69 30.61 26.26
N THR A 487 31.51 30.13 26.65
CA THR A 487 31.21 29.78 28.05
C THR A 487 30.85 28.31 28.22
N ILE A 488 31.17 27.76 29.38
CA ILE A 488 30.85 26.38 29.75
C ILE A 488 29.33 26.17 29.95
N GLY A 489 28.88 24.92 29.92
CA GLY A 489 27.52 24.53 30.18
C GLY A 489 26.80 23.96 28.96
N MET A 490 25.55 23.54 29.18
CA MET A 490 24.69 22.97 28.14
C MET A 490 24.29 24.07 27.15
N LYS A 491 24.51 23.81 25.86
CA LYS A 491 24.10 24.70 24.78
C LYS A 491 22.98 24.03 23.98
N SER A 492 21.95 24.81 23.71
CA SER A 492 20.83 24.44 22.87
C SER A 492 20.79 25.34 21.65
N ALA A 493 20.28 24.77 20.56
CA ALA A 493 19.97 25.46 19.34
C ALA A 493 18.56 25.06 18.92
N THR A 494 17.84 26.01 18.35
CA THR A 494 16.53 25.82 17.74
C THR A 494 16.60 26.40 16.36
N VAL A 495 16.26 25.59 15.34
CA VAL A 495 16.15 26.07 13.97
C VAL A 495 14.68 26.23 13.61
N SER A 496 14.30 27.45 13.22
CA SER A 496 13.03 27.71 12.56
C SER A 496 13.23 27.54 11.06
N ILE A 497 12.59 26.54 10.48
CA ILE A 497 12.67 26.26 9.05
C ILE A 497 11.36 26.71 8.45
N THR A 498 11.45 27.63 7.49
CA THR A 498 10.29 28.15 6.78
C THR A 498 10.34 27.66 5.35
N SER A 499 9.29 26.94 4.96
CA SER A 499 9.03 26.47 3.60
C SER A 499 7.70 27.06 3.17
N GLY A 500 7.75 28.11 2.36
CA GLY A 500 6.53 28.83 2.00
C GLY A 500 5.90 29.54 3.20
N SER A 501 4.59 29.35 3.42
CA SER A 501 3.88 29.86 4.61
C SER A 501 3.99 28.98 5.87
N GLN A 502 4.71 27.86 5.79
CA GLN A 502 4.84 26.88 6.87
C GLN A 502 6.18 27.07 7.58
N SER A 503 6.14 27.32 8.88
CA SER A 503 7.33 27.42 9.73
C SER A 503 7.26 26.36 10.83
N ILE A 504 8.34 25.60 10.99
CA ILE A 504 8.51 24.67 12.11
C ILE A 504 9.78 25.03 12.85
N ALA A 505 9.66 25.19 14.16
CA ALA A 505 10.81 25.30 15.05
C ALA A 505 11.16 23.90 15.56
N VAL A 506 12.40 23.47 15.34
CA VAL A 506 12.90 22.19 15.85
C VAL A 506 14.06 22.45 16.80
N ASP A 507 13.88 21.99 18.03
CA ASP A 507 14.95 21.99 19.03
C ASP A 507 15.95 20.87 18.70
N CYS A 508 17.22 21.26 18.64
CA CYS A 508 18.31 20.34 18.40
C CYS A 508 18.72 19.66 19.72
N PRO A 509 19.29 18.44 19.68
CA PRO A 509 19.90 17.83 20.85
C PRO A 509 20.92 18.78 21.50
N THR A 510 20.88 18.90 22.82
CA THR A 510 21.80 19.76 23.56
C THR A 510 23.23 19.23 23.51
N ILE A 511 24.21 20.12 23.43
CA ILE A 511 25.63 19.80 23.56
C ILE A 511 26.16 20.31 24.91
N SER A 512 26.96 19.50 25.60
CA SER A 512 27.68 19.94 26.79
C SER A 512 29.00 20.61 26.39
N ILE A 513 29.11 21.92 26.57
CA ILE A 513 30.40 22.63 26.45
C ILE A 513 31.10 22.56 27.79
N GLN A 514 32.19 21.81 27.81
CA GLN A 514 33.02 21.67 28.99
C GLN A 514 34.18 22.66 28.90
N GLN A 515 34.74 22.99 30.05
CA GLN A 515 35.98 23.76 30.07
C GLN A 515 37.05 22.88 29.44
N GLY A 516 37.39 23.15 28.18
CA GLY A 516 38.72 22.82 27.70
C GLY A 516 39.68 23.51 28.67
N GLN A 517 40.71 22.79 29.11
CA GLN A 517 41.74 23.34 29.98
C GLN A 517 42.08 24.77 29.52
N LEU A 518 41.74 25.75 30.37
CA LEU A 518 41.87 27.17 30.09
C LEU A 518 43.30 27.46 29.64
N VAL A 519 43.47 27.85 28.38
CA VAL A 519 44.40 28.91 28.05
C VAL A 519 43.53 30.02 27.48
N LEU A 520 43.15 30.95 28.37
CA LEU A 520 42.49 32.20 28.02
C LEU A 520 43.33 32.90 26.95
N ASP A 521 42.69 33.50 25.95
CA ASP A 521 43.26 34.53 25.07
C ASP A 521 43.64 35.78 25.89
N ALA A 522 44.63 35.62 26.77
CA ALA A 522 45.53 36.70 27.14
C ALA A 522 46.64 36.75 26.09
N PRO A 523 47.08 37.94 25.64
CA PRO A 523 48.31 38.04 24.86
C PRO A 523 49.43 37.30 25.61
N PRO A 524 50.33 36.58 24.89
CA PRO A 524 51.36 35.78 25.53
C PRO A 524 52.15 36.64 26.53
N PRO A 525 52.41 36.15 27.76
CA PRO A 525 53.19 36.89 28.73
C PRO A 525 54.54 37.31 28.11
N PRO A 526 55.08 38.51 28.44
CA PRO A 526 56.31 39.02 27.85
C PRO A 526 57.43 37.96 27.91
N GLY A 527 57.95 37.55 26.74
CA GLY A 527 58.95 36.49 26.61
C GLY A 527 58.45 35.12 26.13
N SER A 528 57.20 35.02 25.65
CA SER A 528 56.64 33.80 25.04
C SER A 528 56.01 34.05 23.66
N PHE A 529 55.94 33.00 22.85
CA PHE A 529 55.37 32.99 21.50
C PHE A 529 54.21 31.99 21.38
N SER A 530 53.29 32.21 20.46
CA SER A 530 52.10 31.39 20.26
C SER A 530 52.25 30.41 19.10
N ILE A 531 51.85 29.15 19.29
CA ILE A 531 51.68 28.17 18.21
C ILE A 531 50.21 27.83 18.06
N THR A 532 49.63 28.05 16.87
CA THR A 532 48.22 27.76 16.60
C THR A 532 48.09 26.46 15.82
N SER A 533 47.48 25.42 16.42
CA SER A 533 47.27 24.12 15.77
C SER A 533 45.83 23.92 15.30
N SER A 534 45.67 23.40 14.07
CA SER A 534 44.36 23.16 13.45
C SER A 534 44.42 22.05 12.38
N GLY A 535 43.29 21.69 11.76
CA GLY A 535 43.24 20.64 10.74
C GLY A 535 41.86 20.46 10.10
N ASN A 536 41.82 19.81 8.92
CA ASN A 536 40.59 19.55 8.17
C ASN A 536 39.84 18.28 8.66
N LEU A 537 38.76 17.89 7.96
CA LEU A 537 37.90 16.75 8.34
C LEU A 537 38.60 15.41 8.05
N GLY A 538 38.74 14.54 9.07
CA GLY A 538 39.33 13.20 8.91
C GLY A 538 40.31 12.75 10.01
N GLY A 539 40.54 13.56 11.04
CA GLY A 539 41.37 13.22 12.21
C GLY A 539 41.47 14.37 13.21
N ASP A 540 42.44 14.32 14.12
CA ASP A 540 42.66 15.30 15.19
C ASP A 540 44.16 15.61 15.42
N ILE A 541 44.47 16.76 16.02
CA ILE A 541 45.82 17.19 16.42
C ILE A 541 45.79 17.69 17.88
N SER A 542 46.70 17.21 18.72
CA SER A 542 46.75 17.49 20.16
C SER A 542 48.13 18.01 20.60
N PRO A 543 48.23 19.11 21.37
CA PRO A 543 47.11 19.97 21.80
C PRO A 543 46.54 20.78 20.62
N ARG A 544 45.20 20.93 20.56
CA ARG A 544 44.50 21.71 19.53
C ARG A 544 44.32 23.16 19.95
N GLY A 545 44.45 24.12 19.02
CA GLY A 545 44.30 25.55 19.31
C GLY A 545 45.62 26.24 19.63
N VAL A 546 45.56 27.37 20.35
CA VAL A 546 46.74 28.20 20.64
C VAL A 546 47.50 27.67 21.85
N SER A 547 48.78 27.32 21.67
CA SER A 547 49.71 26.96 22.73
C SER A 547 50.74 28.07 22.93
N ALA A 548 50.87 28.61 24.14
CA ALA A 548 51.96 29.51 24.50
C ALA A 548 53.25 28.71 24.78
N VAL A 549 54.37 29.15 24.21
CA VAL A 549 55.69 28.51 24.34
C VAL A 549 56.73 29.56 24.69
N THR A 550 57.52 29.33 25.74
CA THR A 550 58.60 30.24 26.15
C THR A 550 59.62 30.39 25.03
N ALA A 551 60.09 31.61 24.77
CA ALA A 551 61.12 31.87 23.77
C ALA A 551 62.37 30.99 24.02
N GLY A 552 62.84 30.28 23.01
CA GLY A 552 63.98 29.36 23.14
C GLY A 552 63.62 27.90 23.43
N SER A 553 62.36 27.59 23.76
CA SER A 553 61.92 26.25 24.16
C SER A 553 61.20 25.49 23.03
N GLY A 554 60.93 24.20 23.22
CA GLY A 554 60.22 23.36 22.25
C GLY A 554 58.82 22.93 22.65
N LYS A 555 58.02 22.48 21.68
CA LYS A 555 56.64 21.99 21.86
C LYS A 555 56.30 20.89 20.86
N THR A 556 55.77 19.77 21.34
CA THR A 556 55.34 18.62 20.53
C THR A 556 53.82 18.58 20.36
N PHE A 557 53.39 18.20 19.16
CA PHE A 557 52.01 17.93 18.76
C PHE A 557 51.88 16.49 18.26
N THR A 558 50.78 15.82 18.60
CA THR A 558 50.46 14.44 18.20
C THR A 558 49.18 14.44 17.35
N ILE A 559 49.15 13.65 16.29
CA ILE A 559 48.11 13.65 15.26
C ILE A 559 47.50 12.26 15.14
N THR A 560 46.17 12.18 15.14
CA THR A 560 45.40 10.92 15.13
C THR A 560 44.41 10.91 13.97
N THR A 561 44.39 9.86 13.15
CA THR A 561 43.47 9.72 11.99
C THR A 561 42.15 9.05 12.36
N ASN A 562 41.03 9.52 11.81
CA ASN A 562 39.71 8.87 11.94
C ASN A 562 39.55 7.72 10.93
N SER A 563 38.66 6.76 11.24
CA SER A 563 38.37 5.62 10.35
C SER A 563 37.86 6.09 8.98
N GLY A 564 38.39 5.50 7.90
CA GLY A 564 38.05 5.86 6.51
C GLY A 564 38.81 7.06 5.95
N TYR A 565 39.80 7.59 6.67
CA TYR A 565 40.64 8.72 6.28
C TYR A 565 42.12 8.41 6.52
N ILE A 566 43.01 9.05 5.76
CA ILE A 566 44.47 8.97 5.97
C ILE A 566 45.05 10.37 6.18
N LEU A 567 46.11 10.48 7.00
CA LEU A 567 46.90 11.71 7.14
C LEU A 567 47.73 11.89 5.87
N THR A 568 47.42 12.94 5.11
CA THR A 568 48.10 13.23 3.85
C THR A 568 49.21 14.26 4.01
N ASP A 569 49.06 15.22 4.90
CA ASP A 569 50.07 16.24 5.10
C ASP A 569 49.97 16.94 6.46
N VAL A 570 51.10 17.45 6.93
CA VAL A 570 51.19 18.40 8.04
C VAL A 570 51.93 19.61 7.51
N THR A 571 51.37 20.81 7.69
CA THR A 571 52.01 22.07 7.28
C THR A 571 52.32 22.90 8.51
N VAL A 572 53.49 23.53 8.51
CA VAL A 572 53.95 24.45 9.55
C VAL A 572 54.25 25.79 8.89
N ASP A 573 53.59 26.85 9.35
CA ASP A 573 53.63 28.19 8.73
C ASP A 573 53.32 28.17 7.23
N GLY A 574 52.40 27.28 6.83
CA GLY A 574 51.99 27.08 5.44
C GLY A 574 52.95 26.23 4.60
N ALA A 575 54.10 25.81 5.12
CA ALA A 575 55.04 24.91 4.44
C ALA A 575 54.84 23.46 4.88
N SER A 576 54.71 22.54 3.92
CA SER A 576 54.57 21.09 4.20
C SER A 576 55.82 20.52 4.86
N VAL A 577 55.62 19.73 5.91
CA VAL A 577 56.65 18.91 6.57
C VAL A 577 56.38 17.41 6.39
N GLY A 578 55.41 17.05 5.53
CA GLY A 578 55.01 15.68 5.24
C GLY A 578 54.04 15.10 6.27
N ASN A 579 53.60 13.86 6.04
CA ASN A 579 52.61 13.15 6.85
C ASN A 579 53.18 12.57 8.16
N GLN A 580 53.60 13.45 9.05
CA GLN A 580 54.17 13.04 10.34
C GLN A 580 53.07 12.91 11.40
N ALA A 581 52.95 11.75 12.04
CA ALA A 581 51.97 11.52 13.11
C ALA A 581 52.30 12.31 14.41
N THR A 582 53.51 12.86 14.51
CA THR A 582 53.93 13.79 15.55
C THR A 582 54.81 14.88 14.94
N TYR A 583 54.75 16.10 15.49
CA TYR A 583 55.62 17.20 15.08
C TYR A 583 56.11 18.00 16.29
N THR A 584 57.41 18.27 16.37
CA THR A 584 58.03 19.02 17.48
C THR A 584 58.72 20.28 16.98
N PHE A 585 58.29 21.43 17.49
CA PHE A 585 59.08 22.66 17.43
C PHE A 585 60.21 22.56 18.46
N ASN A 586 61.48 22.70 18.07
CA ASN A 586 62.62 22.50 18.99
C ASN A 586 63.23 23.81 19.54
N ASN A 587 62.86 24.97 19.00
CA ASN A 587 63.32 26.28 19.45
C ASN A 587 62.38 27.38 18.93
N VAL A 588 61.35 27.70 19.71
CA VAL A 588 60.33 28.67 19.30
C VAL A 588 60.84 30.09 19.54
N THR A 589 61.01 30.84 18.46
CA THR A 589 61.52 32.23 18.45
C THR A 589 60.58 33.23 17.79
N ALA A 590 59.45 32.75 17.28
CA ALA A 590 58.38 33.53 16.69
C ALA A 590 57.04 32.80 16.89
N ASN A 591 55.94 33.45 16.55
CA ASN A 591 54.63 32.81 16.51
C ASN A 591 54.57 31.86 15.30
N HIS A 592 53.96 30.69 15.49
CA HIS A 592 53.86 29.66 14.46
C HIS A 592 52.42 29.15 14.29
N THR A 593 52.16 28.50 13.17
CA THR A 593 50.92 27.77 12.87
C THR A 593 51.26 26.34 12.46
N ILE A 594 50.42 25.38 12.83
CA ILE A 594 50.51 24.00 12.36
C ILE A 594 49.12 23.52 11.91
N PHE A 595 48.99 23.04 10.67
CA PHE A 595 47.74 22.57 10.09
C PHE A 595 47.87 21.15 9.54
N VAL A 596 46.95 20.25 9.90
CA VAL A 596 46.93 18.85 9.45
C VAL A 596 45.85 18.58 8.42
N THR A 597 46.20 17.84 7.37
CA THR A 597 45.32 17.53 6.24
C THR A 597 45.10 16.03 6.10
N PHE A 598 43.83 15.63 6.13
CA PHE A 598 43.33 14.28 5.91
C PHE A 598 42.54 14.20 4.60
N THR A 599 42.55 13.04 3.95
CA THR A 599 41.69 12.75 2.78
C THR A 599 40.84 11.51 3.01
N PRO A 600 39.58 11.47 2.52
CA PRO A 600 38.78 10.26 2.52
C PRO A 600 39.46 9.18 1.69
N VAL A 601 39.48 7.96 2.19
CA VAL A 601 39.81 6.80 1.36
C VAL A 601 38.63 6.58 0.43
N VAL A 602 38.84 6.75 -0.89
CA VAL A 602 37.87 6.25 -1.88
C VAL A 602 37.84 4.75 -1.68
N ALA A 603 36.79 4.26 -1.01
CA ALA A 603 36.69 2.85 -0.69
C ALA A 603 36.60 2.08 -2.02
N THR A 604 37.69 1.40 -2.37
CA THR A 604 37.56 0.14 -3.11
C THR A 604 36.44 -0.63 -2.45
N SER A 605 35.47 -1.11 -3.24
CA SER A 605 34.41 -1.99 -2.74
C SER A 605 35.02 -2.96 -1.73
N PRO A 606 34.56 -2.99 -0.47
CA PRO A 606 35.11 -3.92 0.50
C PRO A 606 34.86 -5.37 0.08
N LEU A 607 33.92 -5.61 -0.84
CA LEU A 607 33.78 -6.85 -1.58
C LEU A 607 34.75 -6.90 -2.77
N VAL A 608 35.67 -7.86 -2.73
CA VAL A 608 36.67 -8.13 -3.75
C VAL A 608 36.57 -9.60 -4.18
N ALA A 609 36.54 -9.84 -5.49
CA ALA A 609 36.63 -11.19 -6.06
C ALA A 609 37.91 -11.35 -6.88
N THR A 610 38.46 -12.56 -6.88
CA THR A 610 39.48 -12.97 -7.85
C THR A 610 38.99 -14.20 -8.61
N TYR A 611 39.55 -14.43 -9.80
CA TYR A 611 39.12 -15.48 -10.72
C TYR A 611 40.30 -16.32 -11.21
N ASP A 612 40.04 -17.56 -11.58
CA ASP A 612 40.97 -18.44 -12.28
C ASP A 612 40.28 -19.19 -13.43
N SER A 613 40.93 -20.22 -13.99
CA SER A 613 40.37 -21.00 -15.11
C SER A 613 39.07 -21.74 -14.78
N GLN A 614 38.73 -21.87 -13.49
CA GLN A 614 37.52 -22.52 -12.98
C GLN A 614 36.44 -21.52 -12.55
N GLY A 615 36.63 -20.21 -12.75
CA GLY A 615 35.67 -19.17 -12.38
C GLY A 615 36.08 -18.40 -11.13
N LEU A 616 35.12 -18.15 -10.23
CA LEU A 616 35.37 -17.44 -8.96
C LEU A 616 36.36 -18.24 -8.11
N LYS A 617 37.51 -17.64 -7.80
CA LYS A 617 38.59 -18.24 -7.01
C LYS A 617 38.51 -17.82 -5.55
N THR A 618 38.48 -16.50 -5.30
CA THR A 618 38.31 -15.97 -3.95
C THR A 618 37.24 -14.89 -3.90
N LEU A 619 36.54 -14.80 -2.78
CA LEU A 619 35.62 -13.70 -2.47
C LEU A 619 35.94 -13.20 -1.06
N THR A 620 36.28 -11.92 -0.94
CA THR A 620 36.66 -11.29 0.32
C THR A 620 35.74 -10.11 0.57
N TYR A 621 35.15 -10.01 1.77
CA TYR A 621 34.39 -8.83 2.20
C TYR A 621 35.05 -8.21 3.43
N ARG A 622 35.53 -6.96 3.32
CA ARG A 622 36.23 -6.24 4.40
C ARG A 622 37.43 -6.99 4.97
N GLY A 623 38.19 -7.64 4.08
CA GLY A 623 39.35 -8.44 4.46
C GLY A 623 39.02 -9.82 5.04
N VAL A 624 37.74 -10.17 5.19
CA VAL A 624 37.30 -11.52 5.55
C VAL A 624 37.11 -12.34 4.28
N THR A 625 37.93 -13.38 4.10
CA THR A 625 37.77 -14.36 3.02
C THR A 625 36.55 -15.22 3.31
N LEU A 626 35.59 -15.22 2.39
CA LEU A 626 34.32 -15.95 2.48
C LEU A 626 34.24 -17.10 1.47
N VAL A 627 35.05 -17.03 0.40
CA VAL A 627 35.24 -18.08 -0.59
C VAL A 627 36.74 -18.16 -0.89
N ASP A 628 37.30 -19.37 -0.87
CA ASP A 628 38.63 -19.71 -1.32
C ASP A 628 38.63 -21.13 -1.90
N THR A 629 38.47 -21.21 -3.22
CA THR A 629 38.38 -22.50 -3.93
C THR A 629 39.69 -23.28 -3.98
N ALA A 630 40.81 -22.65 -3.61
CA ALA A 630 42.10 -23.32 -3.46
C ALA A 630 42.22 -24.00 -2.09
N ALA A 631 41.63 -23.39 -1.05
CA ALA A 631 41.54 -23.99 0.28
C ALA A 631 40.45 -25.08 0.35
N ASP A 632 39.33 -24.89 -0.35
CA ASP A 632 38.25 -25.88 -0.44
C ASP A 632 37.64 -25.95 -1.84
N SER A 633 37.93 -27.04 -2.55
CA SER A 633 37.40 -27.26 -3.90
C SER A 633 35.87 -27.40 -3.98
N GLN A 634 35.18 -27.63 -2.85
CA GLN A 634 33.71 -27.67 -2.79
C GLN A 634 33.08 -26.27 -2.87
N GLU A 635 33.88 -25.21 -2.80
CA GLU A 635 33.41 -23.82 -2.89
C GLU A 635 33.22 -23.33 -4.35
N LYS A 636 33.58 -24.17 -5.32
CA LYS A 636 33.44 -23.88 -6.74
C LYS A 636 31.98 -23.95 -7.21
N PHE A 637 31.69 -23.19 -8.26
CA PHE A 637 30.46 -23.37 -9.03
C PHE A 637 30.40 -24.79 -9.62
N PHE A 638 29.26 -25.47 -9.51
CA PHE A 638 29.01 -26.69 -10.27
C PHE A 638 27.53 -26.92 -10.58
N VAL A 639 27.27 -27.76 -11.57
CA VAL A 639 25.93 -28.32 -11.82
C VAL A 639 25.83 -29.61 -11.04
N ASP A 640 24.86 -29.69 -10.14
CA ASP A 640 24.62 -30.85 -9.28
C ASP A 640 23.98 -31.99 -10.09
N GLY A 641 22.99 -31.66 -10.91
CA GLY A 641 22.38 -32.60 -11.84
C GLY A 641 21.33 -31.96 -12.74
N TYR A 642 20.91 -32.69 -13.77
CA TYR A 642 19.88 -32.24 -14.71
C TYR A 642 19.06 -33.41 -15.24
N SER A 643 17.89 -33.09 -15.79
CA SER A 643 16.98 -34.05 -16.41
C SER A 643 16.78 -33.73 -17.88
N ILE A 644 16.93 -34.74 -18.73
CA ILE A 644 16.72 -34.62 -20.18
C ILE A 644 15.60 -35.55 -20.61
N GLN A 645 14.66 -35.01 -21.38
CA GLN A 645 13.68 -35.80 -22.10
C GLN A 645 14.11 -35.91 -23.57
N HIS A 646 14.35 -37.13 -24.02
CA HIS A 646 14.66 -37.43 -25.41
C HIS A 646 13.42 -37.42 -26.29
N ALA A 647 13.61 -37.32 -27.61
CA ALA A 647 12.52 -37.38 -28.58
C ALA A 647 11.66 -38.66 -28.49
N SER A 648 12.21 -39.77 -27.96
CA SER A 648 11.49 -41.02 -27.70
C SER A 648 10.50 -40.93 -26.51
N GLY A 649 10.53 -39.84 -25.75
CA GLY A 649 9.80 -39.67 -24.49
C GLY A 649 10.53 -40.21 -23.26
N ALA A 650 11.64 -40.93 -23.44
CA ALA A 650 12.50 -41.37 -22.33
C ALA A 650 13.09 -40.19 -21.56
N VAL A 651 13.19 -40.32 -20.23
CA VAL A 651 13.71 -39.26 -19.35
C VAL A 651 14.91 -39.79 -18.58
N ASP A 652 16.06 -39.15 -18.78
CA ASP A 652 17.30 -39.44 -18.08
C ASP A 652 17.54 -38.41 -16.97
N GLN A 653 18.12 -38.87 -15.86
CA GLN A 653 18.62 -38.05 -14.76
C GLN A 653 20.14 -38.20 -14.70
N VAL A 654 20.88 -37.10 -14.86
CA VAL A 654 22.33 -37.14 -15.08
C VAL A 654 23.04 -36.22 -14.09
N ALA A 655 24.18 -36.68 -13.57
CA ALA A 655 25.07 -35.85 -12.74
C ALA A 655 25.79 -34.78 -13.58
N GLY A 656 26.00 -33.59 -13.02
CA GLY A 656 26.34 -32.39 -13.79
C GLY A 656 27.82 -32.11 -14.07
N THR A 657 28.72 -33.09 -14.10
CA THR A 657 30.16 -32.83 -14.34
C THR A 657 30.45 -32.46 -15.80
N ALA A 658 31.16 -31.35 -16.04
CA ALA A 658 31.56 -30.90 -17.37
C ALA A 658 32.90 -30.14 -17.38
N PRO A 659 33.64 -30.12 -18.51
CA PRO A 659 34.79 -29.25 -18.69
C PRO A 659 34.42 -27.76 -18.56
N THR A 660 35.30 -26.99 -17.95
CA THR A 660 35.13 -25.55 -17.68
C THR A 660 36.04 -24.70 -18.57
N ALA A 661 35.55 -23.52 -18.97
CA ALA A 661 36.34 -22.47 -19.61
C ALA A 661 35.94 -21.10 -19.05
N PHE A 662 36.92 -20.28 -18.66
CA PHE A 662 36.67 -18.95 -18.10
C PHE A 662 37.12 -17.83 -19.04
N ASN A 663 36.23 -16.84 -19.26
CA ASN A 663 36.53 -15.61 -19.98
C ASN A 663 36.70 -14.46 -18.98
N SER A 664 37.95 -14.02 -18.78
CA SER A 664 38.28 -12.94 -17.84
C SER A 664 37.88 -11.54 -18.34
N ALA A 665 37.58 -11.35 -19.63
CA ALA A 665 37.12 -10.06 -20.14
C ALA A 665 35.65 -9.80 -19.79
N THR A 666 34.85 -10.86 -19.69
CA THR A 666 33.41 -10.79 -19.39
C THR A 666 33.05 -11.35 -18.02
N ASN A 667 34.03 -11.92 -17.29
CA ASN A 667 33.87 -12.69 -16.07
C ASN A 667 32.83 -13.81 -16.22
N GLU A 668 32.95 -14.60 -17.29
CA GLU A 668 32.01 -15.68 -17.61
C GLU A 668 32.68 -17.05 -17.48
N LEU A 669 32.10 -17.92 -16.66
CA LEU A 669 32.44 -19.35 -16.59
C LEU A 669 31.49 -20.15 -17.48
N THR A 670 32.03 -20.95 -18.40
CA THR A 670 31.25 -21.83 -19.28
C THR A 670 31.50 -23.30 -18.95
N LEU A 671 30.44 -24.06 -18.71
CA LEU A 671 30.44 -25.52 -18.61
C LEU A 671 29.77 -26.10 -19.86
N THR A 672 30.44 -27.03 -20.54
CA THR A 672 29.96 -27.60 -21.82
C THR A 672 29.53 -29.05 -21.66
N TYR A 673 28.31 -29.35 -22.08
CA TYR A 673 27.67 -30.67 -22.05
C TYR A 673 27.35 -31.13 -23.47
N SER A 674 27.01 -32.42 -23.63
CA SER A 674 26.57 -32.96 -24.93
C SER A 674 25.30 -32.28 -25.47
N TRP A 675 24.43 -31.81 -24.58
CA TRP A 675 23.18 -31.13 -24.93
C TRP A 675 23.33 -29.61 -25.13
N GLY A 676 24.47 -29.00 -24.75
CA GLY A 676 24.64 -27.55 -24.79
C GLY A 676 25.58 -27.02 -23.73
N LYS A 677 25.24 -25.90 -23.08
CA LYS A 677 26.13 -25.24 -22.12
C LYS A 677 25.42 -24.48 -21.01
N VAL A 678 26.11 -24.33 -19.89
CA VAL A 678 25.76 -23.41 -18.79
C VAL A 678 26.82 -22.31 -18.76
N VAL A 679 26.40 -21.05 -18.81
CA VAL A 679 27.27 -19.87 -18.77
C VAL A 679 26.92 -19.05 -17.53
N THR A 680 27.85 -18.89 -16.60
CA THR A 680 27.66 -18.12 -15.37
C THR A 680 28.51 -16.86 -15.40
N GLN A 681 27.86 -15.70 -15.41
CA GLN A 681 28.53 -14.39 -15.32
C GLN A 681 28.58 -13.89 -13.87
N TYR A 682 29.75 -13.43 -13.43
CA TYR A 682 29.95 -12.82 -12.10
C TYR A 682 29.98 -11.29 -12.22
N VAL A 683 29.05 -10.60 -11.55
CA VAL A 683 28.95 -9.13 -11.59
C VAL A 683 29.01 -8.56 -10.18
N ILE A 684 30.04 -7.75 -9.90
CA ILE A 684 30.17 -7.00 -8.64
C ILE A 684 29.69 -5.57 -8.84
N ASN A 685 28.78 -5.12 -7.97
CA ASN A 685 28.36 -3.73 -7.90
C ASN A 685 28.28 -3.30 -6.42
N GLY A 686 29.30 -2.58 -5.96
CA GLY A 686 29.49 -2.34 -4.52
C GLY A 686 29.56 -3.66 -3.75
N ASP A 687 28.80 -3.75 -2.66
CA ASP A 687 28.78 -4.92 -1.77
C ASP A 687 27.84 -6.07 -2.24
N LYS A 688 27.45 -6.06 -3.53
CA LYS A 688 26.60 -7.10 -4.16
C LYS A 688 27.39 -7.89 -5.19
N LEU A 689 27.39 -9.23 -5.06
CA LEU A 689 27.78 -10.17 -6.10
C LEU A 689 26.53 -10.76 -6.76
N THR A 690 26.36 -10.55 -8.06
CA THR A 690 25.28 -11.14 -8.86
C THR A 690 25.84 -12.28 -9.71
N LEU A 691 25.15 -13.41 -9.71
CA LEU A 691 25.43 -14.61 -10.49
C LEU A 691 24.32 -14.78 -11.54
N ILE A 692 24.65 -14.52 -12.79
CA ILE A 692 23.70 -14.64 -13.92
C ILE A 692 23.99 -15.97 -14.60
N ASN A 693 23.15 -16.98 -14.36
CA ASN A 693 23.36 -18.35 -14.85
C ASN A 693 22.49 -18.58 -16.07
N LYS A 694 23.08 -18.67 -17.26
CA LYS A 694 22.39 -18.86 -18.54
C LYS A 694 22.54 -20.30 -19.01
N ILE A 695 21.42 -21.01 -19.14
CA ILE A 695 21.37 -22.40 -19.58
C ILE A 695 20.92 -22.41 -21.03
N ILE A 696 21.76 -22.92 -21.92
CA ILE A 696 21.58 -22.88 -23.37
C ILE A 696 21.45 -24.31 -23.87
N ASN A 697 20.24 -24.71 -24.25
CA ASN A 697 19.98 -26.01 -24.86
C ASN A 697 20.33 -25.93 -26.36
N GLN A 698 21.41 -26.59 -26.76
CA GLN A 698 21.85 -26.66 -28.16
C GLN A 698 21.43 -27.96 -28.84
N SER A 699 20.72 -28.85 -28.13
CA SER A 699 20.10 -30.02 -28.74
C SER A 699 19.04 -29.59 -29.75
N SER A 700 18.97 -30.33 -30.85
CA SER A 700 17.91 -30.17 -31.87
C SER A 700 16.69 -31.03 -31.57
N THR A 701 16.77 -31.98 -30.63
CA THR A 701 15.70 -32.95 -30.36
C THR A 701 15.27 -33.02 -28.91
N ASP A 702 16.20 -32.80 -27.98
CA ASP A 702 15.99 -33.14 -26.57
C ASP A 702 15.62 -31.90 -25.75
N THR A 703 14.71 -32.08 -24.79
CA THR A 703 14.24 -31.04 -23.88
C THR A 703 14.91 -31.20 -22.52
N ILE A 704 15.47 -30.12 -21.98
CA ILE A 704 15.94 -30.12 -20.58
C ILE A 704 14.70 -29.93 -19.70
N LYS A 705 14.32 -30.94 -18.92
CA LYS A 705 13.14 -30.88 -18.03
C LYS A 705 13.40 -30.06 -16.77
N GLY A 706 14.67 -29.93 -16.39
CA GLY A 706 15.14 -29.08 -15.31
C GLY A 706 16.62 -29.33 -15.02
N ILE A 707 17.22 -28.42 -14.26
CA ILE A 707 18.64 -28.43 -13.88
C ILE A 707 18.80 -27.85 -12.48
N SER A 708 19.72 -28.45 -11.73
CA SER A 708 20.12 -28.14 -10.35
C SER A 708 21.54 -27.59 -10.35
N LEU A 709 21.73 -26.40 -9.79
CA LEU A 709 22.97 -25.65 -9.73
C LEU A 709 23.38 -25.45 -8.26
N VAL A 710 24.69 -25.43 -8.04
CA VAL A 710 25.31 -24.89 -6.83
C VAL A 710 26.13 -23.68 -7.25
N PRO A 711 25.53 -22.47 -7.26
CA PRO A 711 26.21 -21.30 -7.79
C PRO A 711 27.36 -20.81 -6.90
N LEU A 712 27.26 -21.07 -5.59
CA LEU A 712 28.21 -20.56 -4.60
C LEU A 712 28.11 -21.36 -3.30
N THR A 713 29.25 -21.72 -2.71
CA THR A 713 29.32 -22.10 -1.30
C THR A 713 30.18 -21.09 -0.56
N ILE A 714 29.67 -20.55 0.55
CA ILE A 714 30.35 -19.56 1.39
C ILE A 714 30.73 -20.20 2.72
N ARG A 715 31.90 -19.82 3.23
CA ARG A 715 32.38 -20.15 4.57
C ARG A 715 32.45 -18.88 5.41
N PHE A 716 31.59 -18.78 6.42
CA PHE A 716 31.57 -17.63 7.33
C PHE A 716 32.68 -17.73 8.38
N PRO A 717 33.20 -16.61 8.92
CA PRO A 717 34.28 -16.63 9.90
C PRO A 717 33.86 -17.21 11.26
N SER A 718 32.55 -17.29 11.51
CA SER A 718 31.96 -17.89 12.70
C SER A 718 30.59 -18.47 12.32
N VAL A 719 30.07 -19.38 13.14
CA VAL A 719 28.70 -19.89 12.97
C VAL A 719 27.73 -18.71 12.98
N PRO A 720 26.86 -18.58 11.97
CA PRO A 720 25.84 -17.54 11.95
C PRO A 720 24.94 -17.56 13.18
N THR A 721 24.66 -16.38 13.72
CA THR A 721 23.93 -16.19 14.99
C THR A 721 22.42 -16.40 14.87
N ASN A 722 21.86 -16.20 13.68
CA ASN A 722 20.44 -16.33 13.40
C ASN A 722 20.05 -17.71 12.83
N VAL A 723 20.98 -18.68 12.87
CA VAL A 723 20.76 -20.05 12.41
C VAL A 723 20.89 -20.99 13.61
N THR A 724 19.76 -21.46 14.14
CA THR A 724 19.70 -22.38 15.29
C THR A 724 19.06 -23.72 14.87
N GLY A 725 19.71 -24.86 15.14
CA GLY A 725 19.17 -26.20 14.84
C GLY A 725 19.60 -26.76 13.47
N ASN A 726 18.84 -27.74 12.93
CA ASN A 726 19.08 -28.33 11.60
C ASN A 726 18.78 -27.29 10.49
N PRO A 727 19.79 -26.70 9.85
CA PRO A 727 19.69 -25.48 9.05
C PRO A 727 19.39 -25.76 7.58
N ALA A 728 18.77 -26.90 7.25
CA ALA A 728 18.31 -27.17 5.89
C ALA A 728 17.07 -26.30 5.59
N SER A 729 17.27 -24.99 5.51
CA SER A 729 16.26 -24.03 5.08
C SER A 729 16.16 -24.07 3.56
N VAL A 730 15.53 -25.14 3.06
CA VAL A 730 15.12 -25.22 1.66
C VAL A 730 13.93 -24.28 1.51
N PHE A 731 14.16 -23.09 0.96
CA PHE A 731 13.06 -22.20 0.61
C PHE A 731 12.56 -22.58 -0.79
N PHE A 732 11.25 -22.78 -0.91
CA PHE A 732 10.61 -22.83 -2.20
C PHE A 732 10.17 -21.41 -2.49
N ASN A 733 10.57 -20.83 -3.63
CA ASN A 733 10.20 -19.45 -3.98
C ASN A 733 8.75 -19.33 -4.48
N MET A 734 7.87 -20.08 -3.85
CA MET A 734 6.48 -20.23 -4.22
C MET A 734 5.65 -19.55 -3.13
N GLY A 735 5.13 -18.37 -3.45
CA GLY A 735 4.32 -17.59 -2.51
C GLY A 735 5.11 -16.65 -1.59
N SER A 736 6.40 -16.41 -1.82
CA SER A 736 7.15 -15.29 -1.23
C SER A 736 8.43 -15.00 -2.02
N PRO A 737 9.02 -13.79 -1.94
CA PRO A 737 10.34 -13.56 -2.48
C PRO A 737 11.38 -14.37 -1.70
N SER A 738 12.25 -15.09 -2.41
CA SER A 738 13.30 -15.88 -1.76
C SER A 738 14.50 -15.04 -1.37
N ILE A 739 14.50 -14.66 -0.10
CA ILE A 739 15.60 -13.97 0.55
C ILE A 739 16.00 -14.82 1.77
N SER A 740 17.21 -15.38 1.75
CA SER A 740 17.77 -16.09 2.90
C SER A 740 18.75 -15.18 3.63
N GLU A 741 18.56 -15.06 4.94
CA GLU A 741 19.27 -14.11 5.80
C GLU A 741 20.37 -14.79 6.60
N ILE A 742 21.58 -14.23 6.58
CA ILE A 742 22.69 -14.69 7.42
C ILE A 742 23.29 -13.50 8.19
N LYS A 743 23.35 -13.63 9.52
CA LYS A 743 23.98 -12.68 10.44
C LYS A 743 25.18 -13.35 11.09
N TYR A 744 26.37 -12.78 10.92
CA TYR A 744 27.63 -13.30 11.45
C TYR A 744 28.41 -12.22 12.18
N SER A 745 29.41 -12.61 12.96
CA SER A 745 30.11 -11.72 13.91
C SER A 745 30.66 -10.43 13.29
N SER A 746 31.10 -10.49 12.03
CA SER A 746 31.69 -9.37 11.30
C SER A 746 30.79 -8.77 10.21
N GLY A 747 29.54 -9.22 10.05
CA GLY A 747 28.66 -8.68 9.02
C GLY A 747 27.28 -9.33 8.90
N ALA A 748 26.59 -8.94 7.84
CA ALA A 748 25.31 -9.53 7.44
C ALA A 748 25.35 -9.83 5.93
N ALA A 749 24.66 -10.89 5.51
CA ALA A 749 24.52 -11.26 4.12
C ALA A 749 23.06 -11.63 3.79
N ALA A 750 22.58 -11.15 2.64
CA ALA A 750 21.30 -11.57 2.06
C ALA A 750 21.58 -12.38 0.79
N PHE A 751 21.11 -13.62 0.75
CA PHE A 751 21.10 -14.45 -0.46
C PHE A 751 19.75 -14.30 -1.12
N VAL A 752 19.74 -13.93 -2.39
CA VAL A 752 18.55 -13.40 -3.04
C VAL A 752 18.32 -14.11 -4.36
N ASN A 753 17.11 -14.62 -4.56
CA ASN A 753 16.62 -14.95 -5.90
C ASN A 753 16.13 -13.66 -6.59
N GLU A 754 16.79 -13.27 -7.69
CA GLU A 754 16.46 -12.05 -8.42
C GLU A 754 15.30 -12.26 -9.43
N ASP A 755 14.94 -13.52 -9.68
CA ASP A 755 13.84 -13.95 -10.55
C ASP A 755 12.51 -13.97 -9.78
N VAL A 756 11.95 -12.78 -9.52
CA VAL A 756 10.69 -12.59 -8.78
C VAL A 756 9.49 -13.30 -9.43
N ASP A 757 9.43 -13.33 -10.77
CA ASP A 757 8.26 -13.80 -11.51
C ASP A 757 8.43 -15.21 -12.11
N ASN A 758 9.63 -15.81 -12.02
CA ASN A 758 9.93 -17.13 -12.57
C ASN A 758 10.46 -18.06 -11.47
N PRO A 759 9.57 -18.85 -10.83
CA PRO A 759 9.93 -19.71 -9.72
C PRO A 759 11.13 -20.64 -9.97
N LEU A 760 12.00 -20.79 -8.96
CA LEU A 760 13.14 -21.68 -8.85
C LEU A 760 13.18 -22.20 -7.41
N ASN A 761 13.48 -23.47 -7.22
CA ASN A 761 13.86 -23.95 -5.89
C ASN A 761 15.13 -23.20 -5.48
N PHE A 762 15.14 -22.63 -4.27
CA PHE A 762 16.21 -21.74 -3.81
C PHE A 762 16.50 -22.02 -2.34
N GLY A 763 17.63 -22.66 -2.04
CA GLY A 763 17.95 -23.05 -0.67
C GLY A 763 19.34 -22.61 -0.27
N LEU A 764 19.52 -22.27 1.01
CA LEU A 764 20.85 -22.17 1.59
C LEU A 764 21.03 -23.34 2.55
N TRP A 765 21.94 -24.23 2.23
CA TRP A 765 22.15 -25.50 2.91
C TRP A 765 23.40 -25.44 3.76
N ASN A 766 23.31 -25.87 5.02
CA ASN A 766 24.49 -26.17 5.81
C ASN A 766 24.53 -27.68 6.06
N ILE A 767 25.52 -28.33 5.46
CA ILE A 767 25.59 -29.79 5.27
C ILE A 767 26.03 -30.51 6.57
N TYR A 768 26.11 -29.81 7.70
CA TYR A 768 26.46 -30.39 9.00
C TYR A 768 25.66 -31.67 9.35
N TYR A 769 24.45 -31.81 8.82
CA TYR A 769 23.53 -32.93 9.10
C TYR A 769 23.60 -34.12 8.11
N TYR A 770 24.43 -34.05 7.06
CA TYR A 770 24.60 -35.13 6.07
C TYR A 770 26.06 -35.61 5.92
N GLY A 771 26.89 -35.40 6.95
CA GLY A 771 28.27 -35.91 7.00
C GLY A 771 29.38 -34.89 6.76
N ASN A 772 29.05 -33.59 6.68
CA ASN A 772 30.04 -32.50 6.72
C ASN A 772 30.29 -32.07 8.18
N THR A 773 31.53 -31.75 8.57
CA THR A 773 31.90 -31.41 9.95
C THR A 773 31.98 -29.91 10.24
N ASP A 774 31.78 -29.03 9.24
CA ASP A 774 31.99 -27.59 9.38
C ASP A 774 30.67 -26.80 9.47
N PRO A 775 30.28 -26.29 10.66
CA PRO A 775 29.04 -25.54 10.87
C PRO A 775 29.08 -24.11 10.31
N THR A 776 30.21 -23.67 9.75
CA THR A 776 30.35 -22.32 9.15
C THR A 776 30.12 -22.29 7.64
N ARG A 777 29.92 -23.45 7.02
CA ARG A 777 29.81 -23.62 5.56
C ARG A 777 28.35 -23.66 5.10
N PHE A 778 28.02 -22.82 4.14
CA PHE A 778 26.67 -22.67 3.60
C PHE A 778 26.69 -22.69 2.06
N THR A 779 25.94 -23.62 1.48
CA THR A 779 25.86 -23.86 0.04
C THR A 779 24.56 -23.28 -0.50
N LEU A 780 24.68 -22.33 -1.43
CA LEU A 780 23.55 -21.82 -2.20
C LEU A 780 23.19 -22.85 -3.27
N TRP A 781 21.93 -23.28 -3.25
CA TRP A 781 21.38 -24.26 -4.17
C TRP A 781 20.22 -23.64 -4.95
N VAL A 782 20.23 -23.81 -6.26
CA VAL A 782 19.21 -23.26 -7.18
C VAL A 782 18.78 -24.36 -8.14
N SER A 783 17.49 -24.66 -8.24
CA SER A 783 17.03 -25.76 -9.10
C SER A 783 15.70 -25.51 -9.77
N SER A 784 15.60 -25.96 -11.02
CA SER A 784 14.36 -26.04 -11.80
C SER A 784 13.81 -27.47 -11.91
N LEU A 785 14.47 -28.44 -11.25
CA LEU A 785 13.99 -29.82 -11.21
C LEU A 785 12.75 -29.94 -10.30
N PRO A 786 11.78 -30.81 -10.64
CA PRO A 786 10.69 -31.17 -9.73
C PRO A 786 11.25 -31.90 -8.50
N TYR A 787 10.98 -31.40 -7.30
CA TYR A 787 11.50 -31.94 -6.03
C TYR A 787 10.56 -33.00 -5.40
N ARG A 788 11.13 -33.90 -4.58
CA ARG A 788 10.57 -35.20 -4.16
C ARG A 788 9.45 -35.16 -3.09
N PHE A 789 8.37 -34.41 -3.30
CA PHE A 789 7.13 -34.66 -2.55
C PHE A 789 6.03 -35.06 -3.55
N PRO A 790 5.87 -36.38 -3.83
CA PRO A 790 5.06 -36.86 -4.95
C PRO A 790 3.59 -36.42 -4.92
N ASN A 791 3.10 -35.95 -3.76
CA ASN A 791 1.71 -35.54 -3.57
C ASN A 791 1.57 -34.13 -2.96
N ALA A 792 2.60 -33.27 -3.08
CA ALA A 792 2.62 -32.02 -2.33
C ALA A 792 3.45 -30.87 -2.99
N TRP A 793 2.71 -29.92 -3.63
CA TRP A 793 2.90 -28.45 -3.80
C TRP A 793 3.90 -27.94 -4.84
N PRO A 794 3.63 -26.75 -5.44
CA PRO A 794 3.47 -26.69 -6.88
C PRO A 794 4.73 -27.09 -7.63
N THR A 795 4.56 -27.95 -8.62
CA THR A 795 5.69 -28.47 -9.38
C THR A 795 6.25 -27.35 -10.25
N ILE A 796 7.49 -26.92 -9.99
CA ILE A 796 8.20 -26.01 -10.92
C ILE A 796 8.29 -26.71 -12.27
N ASN A 797 7.60 -26.15 -13.27
CA ASN A 797 7.59 -26.64 -14.64
C ASN A 797 8.25 -25.60 -15.54
N ARG A 798 9.58 -25.62 -15.58
CA ARG A 798 10.41 -24.67 -16.32
C ARG A 798 11.33 -25.40 -17.32
N PRO A 799 10.78 -26.12 -18.32
CA PRO A 799 11.58 -26.87 -19.28
C PRO A 799 12.25 -25.94 -20.30
N ILE A 800 13.43 -26.35 -20.80
CA ILE A 800 14.17 -25.67 -21.85
C ILE A 800 14.10 -26.54 -23.12
N ASN A 801 13.21 -26.15 -24.03
CA ASN A 801 12.98 -26.83 -25.30
C ASN A 801 14.25 -26.87 -26.18
N PRO A 802 14.32 -27.74 -27.22
CA PRO A 802 15.43 -27.76 -28.18
C PRO A 802 15.71 -26.38 -28.76
N GLY A 803 16.98 -25.98 -28.81
CA GLY A 803 17.41 -24.64 -29.21
C GLY A 803 17.05 -23.50 -28.23
N GLY A 804 16.40 -23.82 -27.12
CA GLY A 804 15.94 -22.87 -26.12
C GLY A 804 17.04 -22.36 -25.20
N THR A 805 16.72 -21.32 -24.43
CA THR A 805 17.61 -20.77 -23.42
C THR A 805 16.80 -20.27 -22.24
N ASP A 806 17.33 -20.46 -21.04
CA ASP A 806 16.78 -19.90 -19.82
C ASP A 806 17.87 -19.25 -18.97
N THR A 807 17.50 -18.34 -18.08
CA THR A 807 18.45 -17.59 -17.23
C THR A 807 17.95 -17.56 -15.79
N TYR A 808 18.81 -18.00 -14.88
CA TYR A 808 18.57 -18.03 -13.43
C TYR A 808 19.48 -16.99 -12.76
N THR A 809 18.88 -15.93 -12.21
CA THR A 809 19.65 -14.85 -11.61
C THR A 809 19.55 -14.90 -10.09
N VAL A 810 20.70 -15.00 -9.41
CA VAL A 810 20.77 -14.95 -7.94
C VAL A 810 21.86 -13.97 -7.50
N SER A 811 21.77 -13.44 -6.28
CA SER A 811 22.80 -12.57 -5.73
C SER A 811 23.09 -12.83 -4.26
N VAL A 812 24.27 -12.41 -3.83
CA VAL A 812 24.64 -12.28 -2.41
C VAL A 812 25.01 -10.84 -2.14
N ARG A 813 24.41 -10.26 -1.11
CA ARG A 813 24.53 -8.85 -0.76
C ARG A 813 25.04 -8.70 0.65
N PHE A 814 26.16 -8.01 0.83
CA PHE A 814 26.83 -7.87 2.12
C PHE A 814 26.52 -6.53 2.78
N GLY A 815 26.48 -6.55 4.12
CA GLY A 815 26.18 -5.40 4.96
C GLY A 815 27.03 -5.40 6.23
N GLN A 816 26.96 -4.30 6.98
CA GLN A 816 27.60 -4.19 8.28
C GLN A 816 26.90 -5.01 9.36
N PRO A 817 27.62 -5.36 10.45
CA PRO A 817 26.98 -5.89 11.64
C PRO A 817 25.79 -5.00 12.05
N GLY A 818 24.65 -5.61 12.33
CA GLY A 818 23.42 -4.92 12.72
C GLY A 818 22.53 -4.44 11.56
N VAL A 819 23.01 -4.43 10.31
CA VAL A 819 22.15 -4.16 9.14
C VAL A 819 21.22 -5.35 8.92
N SER A 820 19.93 -5.09 8.73
CA SER A 820 18.95 -6.13 8.41
C SER A 820 19.18 -6.66 6.98
N PRO A 821 19.36 -7.98 6.77
CA PRO A 821 19.46 -8.55 5.43
C PRO A 821 18.28 -8.22 4.51
N ILE A 822 17.06 -8.06 5.04
CA ILE A 822 15.89 -7.59 4.27
C ILE A 822 16.14 -6.21 3.65
N SER A 823 16.79 -5.30 4.39
CA SER A 823 17.09 -3.96 3.88
C SER A 823 18.09 -3.98 2.72
N LEU A 824 19.00 -4.97 2.71
CA LEU A 824 19.94 -5.21 1.61
C LEU A 824 19.22 -5.69 0.34
N ALA A 825 18.00 -6.23 0.45
CA ALA A 825 17.16 -6.74 -0.63
C ALA A 825 15.83 -5.99 -0.78
N SER A 826 15.77 -4.72 -0.36
CA SER A 826 14.55 -3.89 -0.38
C SER A 826 13.98 -3.65 -1.79
N ASP A 827 14.82 -3.66 -2.82
CA ASP A 827 14.43 -3.66 -4.23
C ASP A 827 13.64 -4.93 -4.62
N ILE A 828 14.00 -6.09 -4.08
CA ILE A 828 13.28 -7.34 -4.34
C ILE A 828 11.93 -7.36 -3.64
N VAL A 829 11.89 -6.89 -2.38
CA VAL A 829 10.63 -6.67 -1.65
C VAL A 829 9.70 -5.76 -2.48
N SER A 830 10.23 -4.66 -3.01
CA SER A 830 9.48 -3.70 -3.83
C SER A 830 9.01 -4.29 -5.16
N ARG A 831 9.88 -5.03 -5.87
CA ARG A 831 9.54 -5.70 -7.13
C ARG A 831 8.48 -6.77 -6.93
N TYR A 832 8.59 -7.57 -5.86
CA TYR A 832 7.63 -8.60 -5.51
C TYR A 832 6.26 -7.98 -5.18
N ALA A 833 6.21 -6.96 -4.33
CA ALA A 833 4.98 -6.24 -4.02
C ALA A 833 4.32 -5.61 -5.26
N ALA A 834 5.12 -5.18 -6.24
CA ALA A 834 4.60 -4.64 -7.49
C ALA A 834 4.02 -5.72 -8.43
N SER A 835 4.59 -6.92 -8.47
CA SER A 835 4.05 -8.03 -9.28
C SER A 835 2.93 -8.81 -8.59
N HIS A 836 2.86 -8.75 -7.26
CA HIS A 836 1.83 -9.37 -6.44
C HIS A 836 1.11 -8.29 -5.62
N PRO A 837 0.27 -7.42 -6.22
CA PRO A 837 -0.36 -6.33 -5.47
C PRO A 837 -1.36 -6.84 -4.44
N PHE A 838 -1.49 -6.11 -3.33
CA PHE A 838 -2.53 -6.34 -2.32
C PHE A 838 -3.92 -6.07 -2.91
N ARG A 839 -4.85 -7.01 -2.70
CA ARG A 839 -6.21 -7.05 -3.28
C ARG A 839 -7.30 -7.27 -2.23
N LEU A 840 -6.97 -7.77 -1.03
CA LEU A 840 -7.94 -8.04 0.02
C LEU A 840 -8.62 -6.76 0.51
N SER A 841 -9.90 -6.59 0.18
CA SER A 841 -10.69 -5.43 0.60
C SER A 841 -11.59 -5.77 1.79
N TRP A 842 -11.01 -5.80 3.00
CA TRP A 842 -11.78 -6.05 4.23
C TRP A 842 -11.52 -4.95 5.29
N PRO A 843 -12.31 -3.85 5.30
CA PRO A 843 -12.05 -2.75 6.23
C PRO A 843 -12.55 -2.98 7.66
N ASP A 844 -13.41 -3.98 7.89
CA ASP A 844 -14.00 -4.24 9.21
C ASP A 844 -12.99 -4.95 10.12
N ARG A 845 -12.43 -4.21 11.09
CA ARG A 845 -11.41 -4.69 12.06
C ARG A 845 -11.97 -5.14 13.41
N ARG A 846 -13.30 -5.19 13.52
CA ARG A 846 -13.98 -5.66 14.74
C ARG A 846 -13.75 -7.16 14.96
N PRO A 847 -13.81 -7.64 16.21
CA PRO A 847 -13.57 -9.04 16.50
C PRO A 847 -14.55 -9.96 15.77
N ILE A 848 -14.13 -11.21 15.57
CA ILE A 848 -14.96 -12.27 14.98
C ILE A 848 -15.21 -13.32 16.06
N SER A 849 -16.46 -13.76 16.18
CA SER A 849 -16.78 -14.84 17.09
C SER A 849 -16.57 -16.19 16.39
N PHE A 850 -16.23 -17.25 17.11
CA PHE A 850 -16.37 -18.61 16.58
C PHE A 850 -17.35 -19.42 17.42
N MET A 851 -18.00 -20.39 16.78
CA MET A 851 -19.11 -21.17 17.35
C MET A 851 -18.96 -22.65 17.05
N THR A 852 -19.27 -23.49 18.03
CA THR A 852 -19.50 -24.92 17.84
C THR A 852 -20.93 -25.25 18.26
N LEU A 853 -21.57 -26.18 17.55
CA LEU A 853 -22.92 -26.65 17.90
C LEU A 853 -22.90 -27.98 18.63
N SER A 854 -21.75 -28.67 18.65
CA SER A 854 -21.60 -30.03 19.16
C SER A 854 -20.39 -30.17 20.08
N SER A 855 -20.40 -31.20 20.93
CA SER A 855 -19.28 -31.55 21.81
C SER A 855 -18.68 -32.91 21.45
N TYR A 856 -17.36 -33.08 21.55
CA TYR A 856 -16.71 -34.36 21.24
C TYR A 856 -17.00 -35.46 22.28
N ASN A 857 -17.15 -35.07 23.54
CA ASN A 857 -17.10 -35.99 24.68
C ASN A 857 -18.48 -36.46 25.19
N LEU A 858 -19.58 -36.02 24.58
CA LEU A 858 -20.92 -36.08 25.19
C LEU A 858 -21.99 -36.74 24.29
N LYS A 859 -21.57 -37.69 23.45
CA LYS A 859 -22.45 -38.41 22.52
C LYS A 859 -23.33 -39.41 23.26
N THR A 860 -24.59 -39.53 22.83
CA THR A 860 -25.52 -40.58 23.30
C THR A 860 -26.20 -41.24 22.11
N PRO A 861 -26.80 -42.44 22.25
CA PRO A 861 -27.58 -43.05 21.16
C PRO A 861 -28.72 -42.17 20.64
N THR A 862 -29.27 -41.31 21.50
CA THR A 862 -30.35 -40.36 21.18
C THR A 862 -29.86 -38.99 20.72
N ASN A 863 -28.56 -38.70 20.85
CA ASN A 863 -27.88 -37.49 20.37
C ASN A 863 -26.46 -37.84 19.89
N PRO A 864 -26.33 -38.58 18.77
CA PRO A 864 -25.06 -39.16 18.35
C PRO A 864 -24.02 -38.12 17.90
N ARG A 865 -24.49 -36.93 17.52
CA ARG A 865 -23.67 -35.76 17.15
C ARG A 865 -23.35 -34.83 18.33
N ALA A 866 -23.89 -35.14 19.52
CA ALA A 866 -23.73 -34.37 20.75
C ALA A 866 -24.07 -32.87 20.58
N TRP A 867 -25.23 -32.60 19.98
CA TRP A 867 -25.74 -31.25 19.76
C TRP A 867 -26.05 -30.49 21.07
N LEU A 868 -25.75 -29.19 21.07
CA LEU A 868 -26.07 -28.17 22.08
C LEU A 868 -25.56 -28.44 23.50
N VAL A 869 -24.38 -29.07 23.62
CA VAL A 869 -23.87 -29.50 24.92
C VAL A 869 -22.83 -28.52 25.50
N ASP A 870 -23.35 -27.50 26.19
CA ASP A 870 -22.78 -27.02 27.47
C ASP A 870 -23.80 -27.27 28.61
N SER A 871 -23.25 -27.73 29.71
CA SER A 871 -23.75 -28.31 30.94
C SER A 871 -24.68 -27.47 31.84
N GLN A 872 -25.46 -26.52 31.31
CA GLN A 872 -26.30 -25.65 32.17
C GLN A 872 -27.82 -25.94 32.13
N SER A 873 -28.33 -26.73 31.19
CA SER A 873 -29.78 -26.98 31.07
C SER A 873 -30.26 -28.29 31.68
N GLY A 874 -29.37 -29.23 32.02
CA GLY A 874 -29.74 -30.56 32.53
C GLY A 874 -30.68 -31.36 31.61
N THR A 875 -30.80 -30.99 30.33
CA THR A 875 -31.81 -31.53 29.42
C THR A 875 -31.15 -32.45 28.38
N THR A 876 -31.50 -33.73 28.40
CA THR A 876 -31.11 -34.70 27.37
C THR A 876 -31.98 -34.48 26.12
N ILE A 877 -31.39 -34.01 25.03
CA ILE A 877 -32.08 -33.88 23.73
C ILE A 877 -32.10 -35.25 23.05
N ASP A 878 -33.27 -35.68 22.57
CA ASP A 878 -33.43 -36.92 21.80
C ASP A 878 -33.82 -36.63 20.34
N VAL A 879 -32.82 -36.48 19.47
CA VAL A 879 -33.03 -36.14 18.06
C VAL A 879 -33.58 -37.31 17.23
N THR A 880 -33.80 -38.47 17.83
CA THR A 880 -34.43 -39.62 17.14
C THR A 880 -35.96 -39.55 17.14
N THR A 881 -36.55 -38.62 17.91
CA THR A 881 -38.01 -38.44 18.01
C THR A 881 -38.47 -37.10 17.42
N PRO A 882 -39.68 -36.99 16.87
CA PRO A 882 -40.23 -35.71 16.39
C PRO A 882 -40.25 -34.61 17.48
N SER A 883 -40.57 -34.97 18.72
CA SER A 883 -40.57 -34.05 19.86
C SER A 883 -39.17 -33.55 20.20
N GLY A 884 -38.15 -34.41 20.15
CA GLY A 884 -36.79 -33.99 20.44
C GLY A 884 -36.13 -33.24 19.28
N LEU A 885 -36.51 -33.50 18.01
CA LEU A 885 -36.15 -32.64 16.87
C LEU A 885 -36.73 -31.22 17.01
N ALA A 886 -37.98 -31.10 17.47
CA ALA A 886 -38.57 -29.80 17.78
C ALA A 886 -37.85 -29.09 18.95
N ALA A 887 -37.50 -29.83 20.00
CA ALA A 887 -36.71 -29.31 21.12
C ALA A 887 -35.30 -28.89 20.70
N PHE A 888 -34.64 -29.66 19.83
CA PHE A 888 -33.34 -29.31 19.24
C PHE A 888 -33.42 -28.00 18.47
N LYS A 889 -34.41 -27.84 17.57
CA LYS A 889 -34.60 -26.58 16.85
C LYS A 889 -34.79 -25.40 17.81
N GLN A 890 -35.62 -25.55 18.85
CA GLN A 890 -35.81 -24.49 19.85
C GLN A 890 -34.50 -24.14 20.57
N GLY A 891 -33.74 -25.15 20.98
CA GLY A 891 -32.43 -24.95 21.62
C GLY A 891 -31.41 -24.28 20.70
N LEU A 892 -31.37 -24.66 19.43
CA LEU A 892 -30.48 -24.07 18.42
C LEU A 892 -30.78 -22.57 18.23
N LEU A 893 -32.07 -22.22 18.14
CA LEU A 893 -32.49 -20.82 18.00
C LEU A 893 -32.24 -20.01 19.28
N ALA A 894 -32.38 -20.62 20.46
CA ALA A 894 -32.04 -19.97 21.73
C ALA A 894 -30.52 -19.75 21.87
N LEU A 895 -29.70 -20.71 21.42
CA LEU A 895 -28.25 -20.56 21.33
C LEU A 895 -27.88 -19.43 20.37
N ALA A 896 -28.56 -19.30 19.23
CA ALA A 896 -28.35 -18.16 18.33
C ALA A 896 -28.59 -16.83 19.04
N ASP A 897 -29.69 -16.71 19.79
CA ASP A 897 -30.05 -15.47 20.49
C ASP A 897 -29.02 -15.10 21.57
N SER A 898 -28.55 -16.06 22.37
CA SER A 898 -27.53 -15.82 23.39
C SER A 898 -26.17 -15.48 22.77
N SER A 899 -25.75 -16.20 21.72
CA SER A 899 -24.52 -15.93 20.99
C SER A 899 -24.51 -14.57 20.28
N ILE A 900 -25.65 -14.16 19.70
CA ILE A 900 -25.81 -12.83 19.11
C ILE A 900 -25.66 -11.74 20.18
N ALA A 901 -26.18 -11.96 21.39
CA ALA A 901 -26.02 -11.03 22.50
C ALA A 901 -24.54 -10.87 22.90
N ILE A 902 -23.79 -11.97 22.99
CA ILE A 902 -22.34 -11.96 23.26
C ILE A 902 -21.59 -11.22 22.13
N ALA A 903 -21.89 -11.55 20.87
CA ALA A 903 -21.27 -10.91 19.72
C ALA A 903 -21.52 -9.40 19.70
N LYS A 904 -22.74 -8.94 20.03
CA LYS A 904 -23.05 -7.52 20.15
C LYS A 904 -22.31 -6.85 21.31
N ASP A 905 -22.19 -7.51 22.45
CA ASP A 905 -21.44 -6.99 23.60
C ASP A 905 -19.95 -6.80 23.29
N MET A 906 -19.37 -7.72 22.52
CA MET A 906 -18.00 -7.65 22.02
C MET A 906 -17.81 -6.66 20.86
N ASN A 907 -18.89 -6.04 20.37
CA ASN A 907 -18.91 -5.26 19.14
C ASN A 907 -18.32 -6.05 17.96
N ALA A 908 -18.65 -7.33 17.86
CA ALA A 908 -18.17 -8.22 16.81
C ALA A 908 -18.79 -7.90 15.44
N GLN A 909 -18.11 -8.33 14.38
CA GLN A 909 -18.62 -8.19 13.03
C GLN A 909 -19.46 -9.37 12.53
N GLY A 910 -19.33 -10.53 13.16
CA GLY A 910 -19.93 -11.76 12.71
C GLY A 910 -19.42 -12.95 13.50
N MET A 911 -19.74 -14.15 12.99
CA MET A 911 -19.30 -15.40 13.57
C MET A 911 -18.79 -16.38 12.51
N ILE A 912 -17.99 -17.36 12.92
CA ILE A 912 -17.59 -18.53 12.14
C ILE A 912 -18.20 -19.76 12.82
N LEU A 913 -19.04 -20.51 12.11
CA LEU A 913 -19.56 -21.79 12.58
C LEU A 913 -18.58 -22.91 12.21
N TRP A 914 -18.02 -23.55 13.23
CA TRP A 914 -17.19 -24.74 13.12
C TRP A 914 -18.06 -26.00 13.22
N ASP A 915 -17.74 -27.00 12.40
CA ASP A 915 -18.29 -28.36 12.43
C ASP A 915 -19.81 -28.44 12.33
N MET A 916 -20.35 -27.91 11.24
CA MET A 916 -21.79 -27.95 11.01
C MET A 916 -22.35 -29.37 10.85
N GLU A 917 -21.52 -30.37 10.57
CA GLU A 917 -21.90 -31.78 10.51
C GLU A 917 -21.95 -32.47 11.89
N GLY A 918 -21.42 -31.84 12.93
CA GLY A 918 -21.32 -32.41 14.28
C GLY A 918 -20.19 -33.44 14.42
N THR A 919 -20.11 -34.09 15.59
CA THR A 919 -18.95 -34.92 15.95
C THR A 919 -19.15 -36.42 15.74
N GLU A 920 -20.25 -36.90 15.12
CA GLU A 920 -20.64 -38.33 15.11
C GLU A 920 -19.54 -39.26 14.56
N TYR A 921 -18.83 -38.86 13.50
CA TYR A 921 -17.91 -39.73 12.76
C TYR A 921 -16.42 -39.35 12.88
N PRO A 922 -15.73 -39.46 14.04
CA PRO A 922 -14.27 -39.26 14.11
C PRO A 922 -13.55 -40.49 13.53
N PRO A 923 -12.57 -40.35 12.60
CA PRO A 923 -11.75 -39.17 12.31
C PRO A 923 -12.25 -38.26 11.16
N LEU A 924 -13.48 -38.43 10.68
CA LEU A 924 -14.06 -37.73 9.53
C LEU A 924 -14.77 -36.40 9.86
N ALA A 925 -14.71 -35.94 11.11
CA ALA A 925 -15.22 -34.63 11.52
C ALA A 925 -14.36 -33.49 10.93
N TYR A 926 -14.83 -32.24 11.01
CA TYR A 926 -14.15 -31.02 10.53
C TYR A 926 -14.10 -30.87 8.99
N MET A 927 -15.10 -31.40 8.28
CA MET A 927 -15.26 -31.26 6.83
C MET A 927 -15.79 -29.90 6.41
N GLY A 928 -16.79 -29.39 7.16
CA GLY A 928 -17.48 -28.16 6.78
C GLY A 928 -18.13 -28.25 5.38
N ASP A 929 -18.75 -29.39 5.09
CA ASP A 929 -19.54 -29.76 3.90
C ASP A 929 -20.97 -29.19 3.80
N PRO A 930 -21.27 -27.90 3.49
CA PRO A 930 -22.65 -27.41 3.57
C PRO A 930 -23.61 -28.11 2.59
N ARG A 931 -23.09 -28.71 1.51
CA ARG A 931 -23.88 -29.47 0.53
C ARG A 931 -24.33 -30.82 1.10
N GLU A 932 -23.62 -31.34 2.09
CA GLU A 932 -23.83 -32.66 2.69
C GLU A 932 -24.71 -32.65 3.95
N LEU A 933 -25.16 -31.48 4.42
CA LEU A 933 -25.92 -31.35 5.67
C LEU A 933 -27.14 -32.26 5.75
N ALA A 934 -27.88 -32.45 4.66
CA ALA A 934 -29.07 -33.32 4.66
C ALA A 934 -28.76 -34.77 5.01
N ARG A 935 -27.53 -35.21 4.75
CA ARG A 935 -27.08 -36.58 4.96
C ARG A 935 -26.25 -36.69 6.24
N LEU A 936 -25.42 -35.68 6.53
CA LEU A 936 -24.52 -35.68 7.69
C LEU A 936 -25.14 -35.15 8.97
N ALA A 937 -26.09 -34.21 8.90
CA ALA A 937 -26.72 -33.55 10.02
C ALA A 937 -28.21 -33.25 9.70
N PRO A 938 -29.03 -34.29 9.43
CA PRO A 938 -30.42 -34.11 9.03
C PRO A 938 -31.24 -33.30 10.04
N GLU A 939 -30.86 -33.32 11.33
CA GLU A 939 -31.48 -32.54 12.40
C GLU A 939 -31.42 -31.03 12.12
N LEU A 940 -30.33 -30.54 11.51
CA LEU A 940 -30.19 -29.13 11.14
C LEU A 940 -31.13 -28.72 10.00
N ASN A 941 -31.57 -29.65 9.16
CA ASN A 941 -32.56 -29.39 8.12
C ASN A 941 -34.01 -29.59 8.61
N TYR A 942 -34.23 -30.14 9.81
CA TYR A 942 -35.57 -30.33 10.36
C TYR A 942 -36.30 -28.99 10.46
N ASN A 943 -37.40 -28.85 9.70
CA ASN A 943 -38.20 -27.62 9.63
C ASN A 943 -37.35 -26.36 9.45
N ASN A 944 -36.35 -26.40 8.56
CA ASN A 944 -35.46 -25.26 8.25
C ASN A 944 -34.69 -24.70 9.46
N ALA A 945 -34.38 -25.53 10.48
CA ALA A 945 -33.73 -25.08 11.71
C ALA A 945 -32.44 -24.28 11.47
N ILE A 946 -31.55 -24.75 10.62
CA ILE A 946 -30.29 -24.06 10.30
C ILE A 946 -30.49 -22.77 9.50
N ASP A 947 -31.48 -22.73 8.61
CA ASP A 947 -31.79 -21.54 7.83
C ASP A 947 -32.34 -20.42 8.73
N GLU A 948 -33.21 -20.76 9.68
CA GLU A 948 -33.71 -19.83 10.69
C GLU A 948 -32.60 -19.39 11.67
N PHE A 949 -31.70 -20.31 12.05
CA PHE A 949 -30.52 -19.97 12.85
C PHE A 949 -29.68 -18.89 12.16
N PHE A 950 -29.30 -19.08 10.89
CA PHE A 950 -28.53 -18.08 10.14
C PHE A 950 -29.35 -16.81 9.85
N GLN A 951 -30.66 -16.91 9.67
CA GLN A 951 -31.52 -15.74 9.49
C GLN A 951 -31.47 -14.81 10.70
N LYS A 952 -31.46 -15.34 11.93
CA LYS A 952 -31.28 -14.52 13.15
C LYS A 952 -30.00 -13.70 13.14
N TRP A 953 -28.88 -14.27 12.68
CA TRP A 953 -27.60 -13.55 12.57
C TRP A 953 -27.67 -12.41 11.55
N LYS A 954 -28.28 -12.67 10.38
CA LYS A 954 -28.51 -11.63 9.36
C LYS A 954 -29.42 -10.51 9.87
N ASP A 955 -30.52 -10.86 10.52
CA ASP A 955 -31.47 -9.90 11.10
C ASP A 955 -30.81 -9.05 12.20
N ALA A 956 -29.82 -9.61 12.89
CA ALA A 956 -28.99 -8.90 13.85
C ALA A 956 -27.93 -7.99 13.22
N GLY A 957 -27.78 -7.98 11.89
CA GLY A 957 -26.77 -7.20 11.16
C GLY A 957 -25.35 -7.75 11.27
N LEU A 958 -25.20 -9.04 11.59
CA LEU A 958 -23.91 -9.71 11.78
C LEU A 958 -23.59 -10.60 10.56
N LYS A 959 -22.31 -10.64 10.19
CA LYS A 959 -21.83 -11.49 9.10
C LYS A 959 -21.86 -12.96 9.49
N ILE A 960 -22.15 -13.80 8.52
CA ILE A 960 -22.10 -15.26 8.66
C ILE A 960 -20.79 -15.77 8.08
N GLY A 961 -20.15 -16.67 8.82
CA GLY A 961 -18.97 -17.40 8.41
C GLY A 961 -19.07 -18.88 8.71
N LEU A 962 -18.30 -19.66 7.95
CA LEU A 962 -18.25 -21.12 8.06
C LEU A 962 -16.82 -21.62 7.99
N THR A 963 -16.57 -22.75 8.64
CA THR A 963 -15.41 -23.59 8.35
C THR A 963 -15.67 -24.47 7.14
N VAL A 964 -14.69 -24.61 6.24
CA VAL A 964 -14.70 -25.55 5.11
C VAL A 964 -13.33 -26.21 4.96
N ARG A 965 -13.30 -27.47 4.53
CA ARG A 965 -12.08 -28.18 4.11
C ARG A 965 -12.15 -28.54 2.62
N ALA A 966 -11.03 -28.69 1.93
CA ALA A 966 -11.04 -29.05 0.50
C ALA A 966 -11.35 -30.54 0.22
N SER A 967 -11.28 -31.41 1.23
CA SER A 967 -11.52 -32.85 1.08
C SER A 967 -12.97 -33.19 0.72
N GLU A 968 -13.17 -34.37 0.17
CA GLU A 968 -14.48 -34.97 -0.14
C GLU A 968 -14.68 -36.26 0.67
N LEU A 969 -15.94 -36.60 0.96
CA LEU A 969 -16.28 -37.80 1.71
C LEU A 969 -16.52 -39.00 0.80
N VAL A 970 -16.04 -40.16 1.24
CA VAL A 970 -16.30 -41.46 0.62
C VAL A 970 -17.31 -42.23 1.48
N TYR A 971 -18.34 -42.76 0.83
CA TYR A 971 -19.42 -43.51 1.49
C TYR A 971 -19.34 -45.00 1.24
N SER A 972 -19.70 -45.78 2.27
CA SER A 972 -20.04 -47.19 2.15
C SER A 972 -21.34 -47.45 2.88
N ASN A 973 -22.33 -48.04 2.20
CA ASN A 973 -23.67 -48.27 2.74
C ASN A 973 -24.33 -47.03 3.37
N GLY A 974 -24.09 -45.84 2.78
CA GLY A 974 -24.64 -44.56 3.26
C GLY A 974 -23.88 -43.92 4.43
N ILE A 975 -22.91 -44.61 5.03
CA ILE A 975 -22.08 -44.13 6.14
C ILE A 975 -20.77 -43.55 5.59
N PRO A 976 -20.33 -42.36 6.05
CA PRO A 976 -19.01 -41.85 5.69
C PRO A 976 -17.93 -42.76 6.29
N VAL A 977 -17.03 -43.26 5.44
CA VAL A 977 -15.96 -44.20 5.86
C VAL A 977 -14.56 -43.64 5.65
N ASN A 978 -14.39 -42.66 4.75
CA ASN A 978 -13.09 -42.05 4.49
C ASN A 978 -13.23 -40.61 3.95
N GLN A 979 -12.12 -39.86 3.94
CA GLN A 979 -11.97 -38.61 3.19
C GLN A 979 -10.95 -38.82 2.05
N VAL A 980 -11.14 -38.12 0.94
CA VAL A 980 -10.19 -38.07 -0.18
C VAL A 980 -9.89 -36.63 -0.55
N TRP A 981 -8.66 -36.38 -0.98
CA TRP A 981 -8.22 -35.07 -1.46
C TRP A 981 -8.40 -35.00 -2.98
N PRO A 982 -9.21 -34.05 -3.48
CA PRO A 982 -9.43 -33.91 -4.91
C PRO A 982 -8.17 -33.37 -5.61
N GLN A 983 -8.02 -33.69 -6.90
CA GLN A 983 -6.94 -33.12 -7.73
C GLN A 983 -7.06 -31.59 -7.89
N ASP A 984 -8.28 -31.06 -7.88
CA ASP A 984 -8.57 -29.62 -7.92
C ASP A 984 -9.30 -29.19 -6.64
N GLU A 985 -8.52 -28.92 -5.60
CA GLU A 985 -8.99 -28.44 -4.30
C GLU A 985 -9.73 -27.10 -4.41
N ALA A 986 -9.25 -26.20 -5.29
CA ALA A 986 -9.87 -24.90 -5.49
C ALA A 986 -11.29 -25.03 -6.03
N ALA A 987 -11.51 -25.88 -7.03
CA ALA A 987 -12.85 -26.15 -7.56
C ALA A 987 -13.80 -26.68 -6.48
N THR A 988 -13.30 -27.55 -5.61
CA THR A 988 -14.07 -28.14 -4.52
C THR A 988 -14.45 -27.09 -3.47
N LEU A 989 -13.49 -26.29 -3.02
CA LEU A 989 -13.73 -25.15 -2.13
C LEU A 989 -14.72 -24.15 -2.75
N ILE A 990 -14.56 -23.80 -4.02
CA ILE A 990 -15.45 -22.88 -4.73
C ILE A 990 -16.89 -23.40 -4.73
N SER A 991 -17.09 -24.69 -5.01
CA SER A 991 -18.43 -25.30 -4.99
C SER A 991 -19.08 -25.22 -3.61
N LYS A 992 -18.34 -25.55 -2.54
CA LYS A 992 -18.83 -25.49 -1.15
C LYS A 992 -19.19 -24.07 -0.75
N ILE A 993 -18.30 -23.11 -1.01
CA ILE A 993 -18.49 -21.69 -0.69
C ILE A 993 -19.66 -21.11 -1.49
N GLN A 994 -19.78 -21.42 -2.78
CA GLN A 994 -20.86 -20.94 -3.62
C GLN A 994 -22.22 -21.44 -3.13
N TYR A 995 -22.33 -22.70 -2.73
CA TYR A 995 -23.54 -23.24 -2.12
C TYR A 995 -23.92 -22.48 -0.84
N ALA A 996 -22.95 -22.30 0.07
CA ALA A 996 -23.20 -21.61 1.34
C ALA A 996 -23.56 -20.13 1.15
N LYS A 997 -22.88 -19.45 0.22
CA LYS A 997 -23.17 -18.06 -0.16
C LYS A 997 -24.59 -17.92 -0.71
N GLN A 998 -25.03 -18.83 -1.58
CA GLN A 998 -26.38 -18.80 -2.14
C GLN A 998 -27.46 -19.06 -1.09
N ARG A 999 -27.24 -20.01 -0.19
CA ARG A 999 -28.24 -20.41 0.83
C ARG A 999 -28.33 -19.41 1.99
N TRP A 1000 -27.19 -18.93 2.49
CA TRP A 1000 -27.14 -18.14 3.73
C TRP A 1000 -26.51 -16.76 3.59
N GLY A 1001 -25.91 -16.40 2.46
CA GLY A 1001 -25.21 -15.12 2.32
C GLY A 1001 -23.91 -15.06 3.13
N VAL A 1002 -23.21 -16.19 3.25
CA VAL A 1002 -21.90 -16.30 3.90
C VAL A 1002 -20.93 -15.28 3.30
N SER A 1003 -20.04 -14.73 4.14
CA SER A 1003 -19.02 -13.74 3.73
C SER A 1003 -17.65 -13.93 4.39
N ILE A 1004 -17.54 -14.84 5.35
CA ILE A 1004 -16.29 -15.20 6.04
C ILE A 1004 -16.09 -16.71 5.88
N ILE A 1005 -14.93 -17.16 5.45
CA ILE A 1005 -14.62 -18.57 5.28
C ILE A 1005 -13.32 -18.89 6.00
N TYR A 1006 -13.39 -19.74 7.01
CA TYR A 1006 -12.23 -20.38 7.61
C TYR A 1006 -11.91 -21.66 6.82
N ILE A 1007 -10.67 -21.79 6.35
CA ILE A 1007 -10.22 -22.93 5.55
C ILE A 1007 -9.32 -23.79 6.46
N ASP A 1008 -9.93 -24.86 6.96
CA ASP A 1008 -9.36 -25.79 7.94
C ASP A 1008 -8.43 -26.82 7.25
N SER A 1009 -7.32 -27.19 7.91
CA SER A 1009 -6.21 -27.96 7.37
C SER A 1009 -6.20 -29.43 7.81
N THR A 1010 -5.54 -30.30 7.02
CA THR A 1010 -4.73 -31.44 7.54
C THR A 1010 -3.57 -31.75 6.56
N ASP A 1011 -2.78 -30.71 6.23
CA ASP A 1011 -1.60 -30.64 5.33
C ASP A 1011 -1.92 -30.67 3.82
N PHE A 1012 -1.69 -29.61 3.01
CA PHE A 1012 -0.51 -28.69 2.93
C PHE A 1012 -0.86 -27.46 2.00
N TYR A 1013 0.09 -26.77 1.33
CA TYR A 1013 0.13 -25.34 0.91
C TYR A 1013 -0.02 -24.95 -0.60
N ASP A 1014 -1.22 -24.62 -1.15
CA ASP A 1014 -1.38 -24.20 -2.57
C ASP A 1014 -1.84 -22.74 -2.57
N GLY A 1015 -0.87 -21.83 -2.56
CA GLY A 1015 -1.11 -20.43 -2.90
C GLY A 1015 -1.98 -20.27 -4.15
N PRO A 1016 -1.73 -21.00 -5.24
CA PRO A 1016 -2.64 -21.06 -6.38
C PRO A 1016 -4.09 -21.43 -6.05
N ALA A 1017 -4.38 -22.40 -5.17
CA ALA A 1017 -5.75 -22.77 -4.81
C ALA A 1017 -6.45 -21.65 -4.03
N ILE A 1018 -5.82 -21.14 -2.97
CA ILE A 1018 -6.40 -20.03 -2.19
C ILE A 1018 -6.58 -18.80 -3.08
N LYS A 1019 -5.64 -18.52 -3.98
CA LYS A 1019 -5.76 -17.45 -4.98
C LYS A 1019 -6.94 -17.67 -5.90
N LYS A 1020 -7.15 -18.87 -6.44
CA LYS A 1020 -8.31 -19.21 -7.28
C LYS A 1020 -9.63 -19.01 -6.53
N VAL A 1021 -9.69 -19.40 -5.25
CA VAL A 1021 -10.87 -19.20 -4.40
C VAL A 1021 -11.10 -17.70 -4.16
N ALA A 1022 -10.06 -16.93 -3.86
CA ALA A 1022 -10.15 -15.48 -3.69
C ALA A 1022 -10.56 -14.75 -4.98
N ASP A 1023 -10.06 -15.21 -6.14
CA ASP A 1023 -10.43 -14.68 -7.46
C ASP A 1023 -11.92 -14.97 -7.77
N ALA A 1024 -12.46 -16.09 -7.29
CA ALA A 1024 -13.89 -16.43 -7.41
C ALA A 1024 -14.79 -15.64 -6.44
N PHE A 1025 -14.28 -15.24 -5.27
CA PHE A 1025 -15.02 -14.51 -4.24
C PHE A 1025 -14.23 -13.31 -3.66
N PRO A 1026 -13.95 -12.28 -4.48
CA PRO A 1026 -13.08 -11.17 -4.09
C PRO A 1026 -13.63 -10.31 -2.94
N GLU A 1027 -14.92 -10.41 -2.62
CA GLU A 1027 -15.58 -9.70 -1.53
C GLU A 1027 -15.57 -10.45 -0.19
N MET A 1028 -15.12 -11.71 -0.16
CA MET A 1028 -15.11 -12.54 1.05
C MET A 1028 -13.82 -12.38 1.86
N LEU A 1029 -13.93 -12.57 3.18
CA LEU A 1029 -12.76 -12.79 4.03
C LEU A 1029 -12.43 -14.28 4.06
N LEU A 1030 -11.32 -14.66 3.43
CA LEU A 1030 -10.77 -16.01 3.51
C LEU A 1030 -9.71 -16.06 4.61
N ILE A 1031 -9.78 -17.11 5.43
CA ILE A 1031 -8.92 -17.32 6.60
C ILE A 1031 -8.30 -18.71 6.50
N PRO A 1032 -7.19 -18.88 5.76
CA PRO A 1032 -6.49 -20.15 5.70
C PRO A 1032 -5.76 -20.43 7.01
N GLU A 1033 -5.85 -21.68 7.49
CA GLU A 1033 -5.14 -22.13 8.70
C GLU A 1033 -3.62 -22.13 8.52
N ASN A 1034 -3.14 -22.41 7.31
CA ASN A 1034 -1.73 -22.27 6.92
C ASN A 1034 -1.60 -21.13 5.91
N ASP A 1035 -0.76 -20.14 6.20
CA ASP A 1035 -0.52 -19.00 5.32
C ASP A 1035 0.94 -18.89 4.85
N VAL A 1036 1.12 -18.30 3.67
CA VAL A 1036 2.43 -17.80 3.22
C VAL A 1036 2.29 -16.33 2.86
N THR A 1037 3.41 -15.63 2.70
CA THR A 1037 3.42 -14.19 2.48
C THR A 1037 2.50 -13.75 1.33
N ASP A 1038 2.49 -14.45 0.19
CA ASP A 1038 1.65 -14.12 -0.97
C ASP A 1038 0.14 -14.24 -0.69
N HIS A 1039 -0.27 -15.17 0.19
CA HIS A 1039 -1.68 -15.29 0.57
C HIS A 1039 -2.22 -13.98 1.13
N HIS A 1040 -1.40 -13.23 1.85
CA HIS A 1040 -1.80 -11.94 2.44
C HIS A 1040 -2.16 -10.88 1.41
N ALA A 1041 -1.86 -11.07 0.12
CA ALA A 1041 -2.38 -10.21 -0.92
C ALA A 1041 -3.91 -10.36 -1.08
N PHE A 1042 -4.50 -11.50 -0.72
CA PHE A 1042 -5.92 -11.81 -1.01
C PHE A 1042 -6.67 -12.55 0.11
N SER A 1043 -6.01 -12.91 1.21
CA SER A 1043 -6.59 -13.53 2.40
C SER A 1043 -5.91 -13.01 3.68
N ALA A 1044 -6.40 -13.42 4.85
CA ALA A 1044 -5.84 -13.08 6.16
C ALA A 1044 -5.57 -14.38 6.92
N GLY A 1045 -4.33 -14.65 7.32
CA GLY A 1045 -3.97 -15.91 7.97
C GLY A 1045 -4.64 -16.11 9.32
N TYR A 1046 -4.67 -17.35 9.78
CA TYR A 1046 -5.06 -17.71 11.14
C TYR A 1046 -3.82 -17.84 12.03
N ASP A 1047 -3.86 -17.23 13.21
CA ASP A 1047 -2.81 -17.36 14.21
C ASP A 1047 -3.37 -17.93 15.51
N ASP A 1048 -2.59 -18.80 16.16
CA ASP A 1048 -2.84 -19.26 17.52
C ASP A 1048 -1.72 -18.79 18.45
N VAL A 1049 -2.09 -18.02 19.47
CA VAL A 1049 -1.12 -17.42 20.40
C VAL A 1049 -0.34 -18.50 21.18
N ARG A 1050 -0.90 -19.69 21.38
CA ARG A 1050 -0.19 -20.81 22.06
C ARG A 1050 1.02 -21.29 21.28
N ASN A 1051 1.05 -21.05 19.97
CA ASN A 1051 2.17 -21.34 19.09
C ASN A 1051 3.13 -20.15 18.96
N ASN A 1052 2.94 -19.10 19.78
CA ASN A 1052 3.70 -17.85 19.75
C ASN A 1052 3.56 -17.09 18.41
N ASN A 1053 2.44 -17.29 17.71
CA ASN A 1053 2.11 -16.59 16.47
C ASN A 1053 1.14 -15.44 16.78
N ILE A 1054 1.56 -14.20 16.48
CA ILE A 1054 0.80 -12.98 16.79
C ILE A 1054 0.88 -12.00 15.62
N GLY A 1055 0.18 -12.32 14.54
CA GLY A 1055 0.05 -11.52 13.34
C GLY A 1055 1.11 -11.84 12.27
N PRO A 1056 0.98 -11.19 11.09
CA PRO A 1056 1.96 -11.32 10.01
C PRO A 1056 3.39 -11.02 10.47
N THR A 1057 4.36 -11.69 9.85
CA THR A 1057 5.78 -11.42 10.08
C THR A 1057 6.18 -10.02 9.63
N ASP A 1058 7.27 -9.47 10.17
CA ASP A 1058 7.82 -8.18 9.71
C ASP A 1058 8.18 -8.20 8.22
N PHE A 1059 8.59 -9.36 7.69
CA PHE A 1059 8.83 -9.56 6.26
C PHE A 1059 7.54 -9.44 5.44
N THR A 1060 6.45 -10.07 5.90
CA THR A 1060 5.13 -9.92 5.28
C THR A 1060 4.65 -8.47 5.33
N TYR A 1061 4.83 -7.74 6.45
CA TYR A 1061 4.48 -6.31 6.53
C TYR A 1061 5.33 -5.42 5.60
N ALA A 1062 6.59 -5.79 5.35
CA ALA A 1062 7.44 -5.05 4.41
C ALA A 1062 6.93 -5.13 2.97
N ILE A 1063 6.28 -6.24 2.59
CA ILE A 1063 5.66 -6.44 1.27
C ILE A 1063 4.22 -5.89 1.26
N TYR A 1064 3.46 -6.20 2.30
CA TYR A 1064 2.04 -5.87 2.46
C TYR A 1064 1.80 -5.11 3.77
N PRO A 1065 2.02 -3.78 3.81
CA PRO A 1065 1.81 -2.99 5.04
C PRO A 1065 0.37 -3.02 5.57
N GLN A 1066 -0.61 -3.40 4.73
CA GLN A 1066 -2.02 -3.52 5.12
C GLN A 1066 -2.43 -4.95 5.52
N ALA A 1067 -1.51 -5.92 5.47
CA ALA A 1067 -1.77 -7.30 5.86
C ALA A 1067 -2.23 -7.39 7.32
N PHE A 1068 -3.05 -8.39 7.60
CA PHE A 1068 -3.57 -8.65 8.93
C PHE A 1068 -3.96 -10.12 9.03
N ASN A 1069 -3.89 -10.68 10.24
CA ASN A 1069 -4.34 -12.03 10.56
C ASN A 1069 -5.53 -12.02 11.53
N ILE A 1070 -6.18 -13.18 11.60
CA ILE A 1070 -7.20 -13.52 12.58
C ILE A 1070 -6.52 -14.30 13.70
N ILE A 1071 -6.38 -13.66 14.85
CA ILE A 1071 -5.61 -14.19 15.98
C ILE A 1071 -6.57 -14.80 16.99
N TYR A 1072 -6.40 -16.09 17.28
CA TYR A 1072 -7.06 -16.78 18.37
C TYR A 1072 -6.20 -16.75 19.65
N PRO A 1073 -6.62 -16.02 20.70
CA PRO A 1073 -5.84 -15.89 21.93
C PRO A 1073 -5.84 -17.15 22.80
N ALA A 1074 -6.72 -18.12 22.53
CA ALA A 1074 -6.75 -19.45 23.13
C ALA A 1074 -6.62 -19.51 24.67
N GLY A 1075 -7.18 -18.53 25.38
CA GLY A 1075 -7.14 -18.45 26.84
C GLY A 1075 -5.85 -17.89 27.45
N VAL A 1076 -4.80 -17.63 26.66
CA VAL A 1076 -3.53 -17.03 27.10
C VAL A 1076 -3.45 -15.52 26.80
N ALA A 1077 -4.58 -14.90 26.44
CA ALA A 1077 -4.66 -13.47 26.10
C ALA A 1077 -4.07 -12.53 27.17
N SER A 1078 -4.18 -12.92 28.45
CA SER A 1078 -3.67 -12.13 29.57
C SER A 1078 -2.14 -12.05 29.59
N GLU A 1079 -1.46 -13.12 29.18
CA GLU A 1079 0.01 -13.23 29.16
C GLU A 1079 0.59 -12.40 28.01
N HIS A 1080 -0.09 -12.39 26.86
CA HIS A 1080 0.33 -11.69 25.63
C HIS A 1080 -0.36 -10.34 25.41
N LYS A 1081 -0.93 -9.75 26.47
CA LYS A 1081 -1.83 -8.61 26.36
C LYS A 1081 -1.23 -7.40 25.61
N SER A 1082 0.03 -7.06 25.88
CA SER A 1082 0.72 -5.94 25.23
C SER A 1082 0.96 -6.20 23.73
N GLU A 1083 1.33 -7.44 23.38
CA GLU A 1083 1.56 -7.88 22.01
C GLU A 1083 0.25 -7.86 21.22
N LEU A 1084 -0.84 -8.36 21.80
CA LEU A 1084 -2.17 -8.36 21.20
C LEU A 1084 -2.73 -6.94 21.03
N ILE A 1085 -2.48 -6.01 21.97
CA ILE A 1085 -2.84 -4.58 21.79
C ILE A 1085 -2.11 -4.00 20.57
N ASN A 1086 -0.81 -4.30 20.41
CA ASN A 1086 -0.04 -3.85 19.27
C ASN A 1086 -0.54 -4.49 17.96
N ALA A 1087 -0.87 -5.78 17.98
CA ALA A 1087 -1.42 -6.49 16.84
C ALA A 1087 -2.75 -5.88 16.38
N VAL A 1088 -3.68 -5.59 17.31
CA VAL A 1088 -4.95 -4.91 16.98
C VAL A 1088 -4.71 -3.50 16.43
N ARG A 1089 -3.72 -2.75 16.95
CA ARG A 1089 -3.33 -1.44 16.39
C ARG A 1089 -2.79 -1.54 14.96
N LYS A 1090 -2.09 -2.63 14.64
CA LYS A 1090 -1.63 -2.95 13.28
C LYS A 1090 -2.75 -3.44 12.36
N GLY A 1091 -3.97 -3.62 12.86
CA GLY A 1091 -5.15 -4.02 12.08
C GLY A 1091 -5.51 -5.50 12.16
N ASN A 1092 -4.85 -6.29 13.01
CA ASN A 1092 -5.21 -7.68 13.25
C ASN A 1092 -6.55 -7.80 13.99
N ILE A 1093 -7.24 -8.92 13.77
CA ILE A 1093 -8.58 -9.17 14.29
C ILE A 1093 -8.49 -10.29 15.32
N LEU A 1094 -9.05 -10.10 16.51
CA LEU A 1094 -9.13 -11.20 17.47
C LEU A 1094 -10.35 -12.06 17.21
N MET A 1095 -10.16 -13.37 17.34
CA MET A 1095 -11.21 -14.37 17.37
C MET A 1095 -11.53 -14.77 18.80
N PHE A 1096 -12.81 -14.83 19.17
CA PHE A 1096 -13.26 -15.11 20.54
C PHE A 1096 -14.44 -16.08 20.59
N THR A 1097 -14.65 -16.70 21.75
CA THR A 1097 -15.66 -17.72 21.98
C THR A 1097 -17.09 -17.16 21.96
N GLY A 1098 -17.95 -17.71 21.09
CA GLY A 1098 -19.31 -17.21 20.84
C GLY A 1098 -20.47 -18.05 21.35
N TRP A 1099 -20.30 -19.35 21.53
CA TRP A 1099 -21.39 -20.27 21.91
C TRP A 1099 -21.71 -20.23 23.42
N TRP A 1100 -20.84 -19.59 24.22
CA TRP A 1100 -21.08 -19.24 25.62
C TRP A 1100 -20.24 -18.02 26.00
N ASN A 1101 -20.62 -17.34 27.10
CA ASN A 1101 -19.92 -16.12 27.53
C ASN A 1101 -18.67 -16.47 28.36
N ALA A 1102 -17.59 -16.76 27.65
CA ALA A 1102 -16.30 -17.12 28.24
C ALA A 1102 -15.69 -15.97 29.07
N PRO A 1103 -15.16 -16.20 30.29
CA PRO A 1103 -14.48 -15.18 31.09
C PRO A 1103 -13.37 -14.45 30.32
N GLU A 1104 -12.70 -15.16 29.41
CA GLU A 1104 -11.64 -14.67 28.54
C GLU A 1104 -12.11 -13.54 27.61
N ASN A 1105 -13.40 -13.52 27.23
CA ASN A 1105 -13.98 -12.47 26.39
C ASN A 1105 -13.80 -11.07 27.03
N ALA A 1106 -13.77 -10.97 28.37
CA ALA A 1106 -13.51 -9.72 29.07
C ALA A 1106 -12.08 -9.19 28.84
N VAL A 1107 -11.10 -10.09 28.71
CA VAL A 1107 -9.70 -9.74 28.43
C VAL A 1107 -9.56 -9.26 26.99
N ASP A 1108 -10.15 -9.99 26.04
CA ASP A 1108 -10.15 -9.63 24.61
C ASP A 1108 -10.84 -8.28 24.37
N LYS A 1109 -11.97 -8.05 25.04
CA LYS A 1109 -12.66 -6.76 25.03
C LYS A 1109 -11.80 -5.62 25.56
N SER A 1110 -11.06 -5.88 26.64
CA SER A 1110 -10.11 -4.92 27.23
C SER A 1110 -8.95 -4.59 26.29
N ILE A 1111 -8.47 -5.56 25.49
CA ILE A 1111 -7.44 -5.36 24.48
C ILE A 1111 -7.95 -4.40 23.40
N TYR A 1112 -9.14 -4.65 22.84
CA TYR A 1112 -9.74 -3.76 21.84
C TYR A 1112 -9.98 -2.35 22.36
N GLN A 1113 -10.52 -2.20 23.57
CA GLN A 1113 -10.74 -0.89 24.18
C GLN A 1113 -9.44 -0.09 24.31
N GLN A 1114 -8.36 -0.73 24.77
CA GLN A 1114 -7.05 -0.09 24.90
C GLN A 1114 -6.38 0.21 23.57
N ALA A 1115 -6.51 -0.68 22.59
CA ALA A 1115 -5.96 -0.48 21.25
C ALA A 1115 -6.62 0.73 20.56
N LEU A 1116 -7.94 0.89 20.72
CA LEU A 1116 -8.73 1.97 20.13
C LEU A 1116 -8.70 3.29 20.93
N GLY A 1117 -7.93 3.36 22.02
CA GLY A 1117 -7.88 4.56 22.88
C GLY A 1117 -9.19 4.85 23.61
N ILE A 1118 -10.09 3.86 23.70
CA ILE A 1118 -11.32 3.95 24.47
C ILE A 1118 -10.92 3.77 25.93
N VAL A 1119 -10.62 4.88 26.59
CA VAL A 1119 -10.37 4.87 28.04
C VAL A 1119 -11.67 4.43 28.71
N PRO A 1120 -11.68 3.34 29.51
CA PRO A 1120 -12.82 3.04 30.34
C PRO A 1120 -13.02 4.24 31.28
N GLN A 1121 -14.21 4.84 31.26
CA GLN A 1121 -14.65 5.90 32.20
C GLN A 1121 -14.46 5.50 33.68
N ASN A 1122 -14.12 4.24 33.95
CA ASN A 1122 -13.96 3.65 35.27
C ASN A 1122 -12.68 4.04 36.03
N ARG A 1123 -11.63 4.60 35.39
CA ARG A 1123 -10.42 5.02 36.14
C ARG A 1123 -10.61 6.31 36.94
N PHE A 1124 -11.43 7.24 36.44
CA PHE A 1124 -11.80 8.43 37.22
C PHE A 1124 -12.85 8.12 38.29
N ILE A 1125 -13.75 7.18 38.03
CA ILE A 1125 -14.79 6.79 38.99
C ILE A 1125 -14.20 5.95 40.15
N ALA A 1126 -13.27 5.02 39.91
CA ALA A 1126 -12.66 4.24 40.99
C ALA A 1126 -11.73 5.09 41.89
N ALA A 1127 -10.97 6.02 41.31
CA ALA A 1127 -10.17 6.98 42.06
C ALA A 1127 -11.04 8.00 42.81
N ALA A 1128 -12.14 8.47 42.20
CA ALA A 1128 -13.11 9.34 42.86
C ALA A 1128 -13.88 8.62 43.97
N ILE A 1129 -14.25 7.34 43.80
CA ILE A 1129 -14.90 6.52 44.84
C ILE A 1129 -13.92 6.19 45.97
N GLY A 1130 -12.65 5.93 45.67
CA GLY A 1130 -11.59 5.76 46.66
C GLY A 1130 -11.34 7.03 47.48
N ALA A 1131 -11.29 8.18 46.79
CA ALA A 1131 -11.17 9.50 47.42
C ALA A 1131 -12.43 9.86 48.24
N TRP A 1132 -13.64 9.48 47.79
CA TRP A 1132 -14.89 9.68 48.51
C TRP A 1132 -15.01 8.78 49.74
N LYS A 1133 -14.57 7.52 49.67
CA LYS A 1133 -14.49 6.61 50.83
C LYS A 1133 -13.45 7.12 51.85
N GLY A 1134 -12.32 7.65 51.38
CA GLY A 1134 -11.33 8.31 52.23
C GLY A 1134 -11.86 9.58 52.91
N PHE A 1135 -12.60 10.41 52.18
CA PHE A 1135 -13.22 11.63 52.71
C PHE A 1135 -14.38 11.32 53.67
N GLY A 1136 -15.18 10.28 53.41
CA GLY A 1136 -16.21 9.80 54.32
C GLY A 1136 -15.65 9.27 55.64
N ASN A 1137 -14.53 8.54 55.60
CA ASN A 1137 -13.83 8.09 56.81
C ASN A 1137 -13.19 9.25 57.59
N PHE A 1138 -12.71 10.28 56.90
CA PHE A 1138 -12.18 11.49 57.51
C PHE A 1138 -13.28 12.30 58.22
N ILE A 1139 -14.44 12.49 57.57
CA ILE A 1139 -15.61 13.16 58.17
C ILE A 1139 -16.13 12.35 59.36
N SER A 1140 -16.22 11.01 59.27
CA SER A 1140 -16.63 10.14 60.38
C SER A 1140 -15.70 10.27 61.60
N ASN A 1141 -14.37 10.27 61.38
CA ASN A 1141 -13.40 10.42 62.47
C ASN A 1141 -13.42 11.82 63.09
N VAL A 1142 -13.61 12.88 62.30
CA VAL A 1142 -13.74 14.25 62.83
C VAL A 1142 -15.05 14.42 63.60
N THR A 1143 -16.14 13.80 63.15
CA THR A 1143 -17.43 13.84 63.85
C THR A 1143 -17.37 13.09 65.18
N SER A 1144 -16.68 11.95 65.23
CA SER A 1144 -16.46 11.19 66.47
C SER A 1144 -15.61 11.96 67.48
N VAL A 1145 -14.53 12.62 67.05
CA VAL A 1145 -13.66 13.44 67.92
C VAL A 1145 -14.37 14.69 68.43
N VAL A 1146 -15.24 15.31 67.62
CA VAL A 1146 -16.05 16.47 68.03
C VAL A 1146 -17.19 16.07 68.98
N ILE A 1147 -17.78 14.88 68.82
CA ILE A 1147 -18.78 14.34 69.75
C ILE A 1147 -18.13 13.95 71.10
N GLU A 1148 -16.90 13.43 71.09
CA GLU A 1148 -16.14 13.11 72.31
C GLU A 1148 -15.68 14.39 73.05
N ALA A 1149 -15.33 15.45 72.33
CA ALA A 1149 -14.99 16.75 72.91
C ALA A 1149 -16.20 17.53 73.45
N LEU A 1150 -17.41 17.25 72.93
CA LEU A 1150 -18.67 17.83 73.41
C LEU A 1150 -19.32 17.01 74.54
N SER A 1151 -18.83 15.81 74.84
CA SER A 1151 -19.29 15.00 75.98
C SER A 1151 -18.43 15.19 77.25
N THR A 1152 -17.33 15.95 77.14
CA THR A 1152 -16.43 16.34 78.26
C THR A 1152 -16.56 17.81 78.68
N ILE A 1153 -17.51 18.55 78.10
CA ILE A 1153 -17.99 19.88 78.54
C ILE A 1153 -19.45 19.71 79.00
#